data_AF-A0AAU7JF23-F1
#
_entry.id   AF-A0AAU7JF23-F1
#
_cell.length_a   1.000
_cell.length_b   1.000
_cell.length_c   1.000
_cell.angle_alpha   90.00
_cell.angle_beta   90.00
_cell.angle_gamma   90.00
#
_symmetry.space_group_name_H-M   'P 1'
#
loop_
_entity.id
_entity.type
_entity.pdbx_description
1 polymer ?
#
loop_
_entity_poly.entity_id
_entity_poly.type
_entity_poly.pdbx_seq_one_letter_code
_entity_poly.pdbx_strand_id
1 'polypeptide(L)'
;MDGTTERSQAEQGRPVASQSAMAVAGALYAQLHGGRPPPPHLTPASSLDREWGFDSLSRAELLLRLERNFKVRLPETLLASAETLDALAAAAVSAGGRPTARAPAPVLSPGEVAAPVGAETLTAVLDWHAQRCPDRVHVVLHGGDGSEIQIRYGELRRRALAAAGGLQRAGLSPGERVALMLPTGADFIVAFFGVLYAGGAPMPLYPPSRPSQLLEHLQRQAEILRNATAAILIVPAEGRAVAAMLRLQVESLKLVATVHDLGDEPPDRAGRNAPHALALVQYTSGSTGRPKGVALSHANLLANIRAMGAAMEASSRDVFVSWLPLYHDMGLIGAWLGSLYFGAPVVIMAPLVFLVRPAEWLWTIQRHRATLTAAPNFAYELCIRKIADADLDGLDLSCLRMAANGAEAVSADTVRRFTERFARCGFRPSAMAPVYGLAENAVGLAFPPPGRAPVFDRIDRSALAREGRARPAPADASDAVEFVGCGRPLPGHEVRILDEAGETPDRREGRLQFRGPSATAGYVNDPAKTRDLFDGTWLNTGDLAYTVSGELFITGRSKDIIIRAGRHIYPEEIESAVGELDGVRRGCVAVFSAPDVKAGTEKIVVMAEARDFAPERLADLRARVTEAAGRLLDAPPEEVVLVPPHVVPKTSSGKLRRSAARDLYLAGRLAPSGLPPWLQGVRFALQSLSAAAARAGRTAGAYVFAARWWGAIVIGAAVGWPLVVAIPGRERRWRVLSALARTVLWAAGTPVALRGAERIVRDGVIAATHASYVDGLALAAVLPGPLTFVAKRELAGQWVAGPFLRALGTVFVARDSSDLAAADLGRTAAAARSGGLLVVFPEGTFTREPGLRPFRLGAFLVAAETGRPVTPVVLRGTRSVLRGDQWFPRKATIVVEALAPEAAEGTGFEAAVRLRDAVRRKMLPAFGEPDLAP
;
A
#
# COMPACT_ATOMS: atom_id res chain seq x y z
N MET A 1 25.49 42.16 35.18
CA MET A 1 26.36 42.29 34.00
C MET A 1 26.96 40.90 33.69
N ASP A 2 26.11 39.90 33.42
CA ASP A 2 26.56 38.50 33.21
C ASP A 2 26.08 37.90 31.87
N GLY A 3 25.57 38.73 30.95
CA GLY A 3 25.05 38.28 29.63
C GLY A 3 26.04 38.41 28.47
N THR A 4 27.18 39.07 28.67
CA THR A 4 28.17 39.35 27.61
C THR A 4 29.31 38.33 27.55
N THR A 5 29.55 37.58 28.63
CA THR A 5 30.67 36.62 28.71
C THR A 5 30.34 35.27 28.05
N GLU A 6 29.08 34.79 28.14
CA GLU A 6 28.66 33.53 27.51
C GLU A 6 28.57 33.60 25.98
N ARG A 7 28.12 34.73 25.41
CA ARG A 7 28.10 34.93 23.94
C ARG A 7 29.51 35.00 23.34
N SER A 8 30.46 35.61 24.06
CA SER A 8 31.85 35.72 23.61
C SER A 8 32.59 34.38 23.63
N GLN A 9 32.29 33.49 24.59
CA GLN A 9 32.87 32.13 24.65
C GLN A 9 32.29 31.19 23.57
N ALA A 10 31.00 31.31 23.24
CA ALA A 10 30.38 30.50 22.18
C ALA A 10 30.87 30.87 20.76
N GLU A 11 31.21 32.15 20.51
CA GLU A 11 31.79 32.60 19.24
C GLU A 11 33.28 32.25 19.10
N GLN A 12 34.05 32.24 20.20
CA GLN A 12 35.46 31.82 20.20
C GLN A 12 35.66 30.29 20.11
N GLY A 13 34.68 29.48 20.52
CA GLY A 13 34.75 28.01 20.45
C GLY A 13 34.45 27.40 19.07
N ARG A 14 33.77 28.13 18.17
CA ARG A 14 33.37 27.64 16.84
C ARG A 14 34.56 27.32 15.90
N PRO A 15 35.59 28.18 15.76
CA PRO A 15 36.73 27.88 14.89
C PRO A 15 37.50 26.63 15.33
N VAL A 16 37.64 26.44 16.65
CA VAL A 16 38.33 25.28 17.24
C VAL A 16 37.51 24.00 17.07
N ALA A 17 36.19 24.08 17.25
CA ALA A 17 35.30 22.95 17.01
C ALA A 17 35.24 22.55 15.52
N SER A 18 35.22 23.51 14.60
CA SER A 18 35.27 23.24 13.15
C SER A 18 36.59 22.60 12.74
N GLN A 19 37.72 23.01 13.31
CA GLN A 19 39.02 22.36 13.08
C GLN A 19 39.08 20.93 13.66
N SER A 20 38.54 20.72 14.85
CA SER A 20 38.48 19.38 15.46
C SER A 20 37.54 18.45 14.68
N ALA A 21 36.39 18.97 14.21
CA ALA A 21 35.48 18.25 13.32
C ALA A 21 36.13 17.92 11.97
N MET A 22 36.94 18.84 11.42
CA MET A 22 37.75 18.62 10.21
C MET A 22 38.76 17.49 10.40
N ALA A 23 39.42 17.40 11.55
CA ALA A 23 40.36 16.32 11.84
C ALA A 23 39.64 14.96 11.94
N VAL A 24 38.49 14.91 12.61
CA VAL A 24 37.66 13.69 12.70
C VAL A 24 37.15 13.26 11.31
N ALA A 25 36.68 14.21 10.51
CA ALA A 25 36.24 13.98 9.14
C ALA A 25 37.39 13.52 8.24
N GLY A 26 38.56 14.14 8.35
CA GLY A 26 39.76 13.75 7.61
C GLY A 26 40.23 12.34 7.95
N ALA A 27 40.18 11.95 9.23
CA ALA A 27 40.50 10.58 9.66
C ALA A 27 39.50 9.55 9.11
N LEU A 28 38.20 9.87 9.13
CA LEU A 28 37.18 9.02 8.51
C LEU A 28 37.37 8.94 6.99
N TYR A 29 37.64 10.08 6.32
CA TYR A 29 37.90 10.13 4.90
C TYR A 29 39.10 9.24 4.54
N ALA A 30 40.21 9.35 5.27
CA ALA A 30 41.38 8.50 5.06
C ALA A 30 41.06 7.02 5.25
N GLN A 31 40.28 6.67 6.27
CA GLN A 31 39.86 5.28 6.48
C GLN A 31 38.99 4.73 5.34
N LEU A 32 38.09 5.55 4.80
CA LEU A 32 37.23 5.18 3.67
C LEU A 32 38.01 5.09 2.35
N HIS A 33 39.14 5.79 2.23
CA HIS A 33 39.94 5.90 1.02
C HIS A 33 41.34 5.28 1.17
N GLY A 34 41.47 4.22 1.97
CA GLY A 34 42.69 3.41 2.04
C GLY A 34 43.93 4.13 2.57
N GLY A 35 43.76 5.09 3.48
CA GLY A 35 44.83 5.89 4.10
C GLY A 35 45.14 7.21 3.40
N ARG A 36 44.46 7.54 2.29
CA ARG A 36 44.69 8.80 1.56
C ARG A 36 44.15 10.02 2.33
N PRO A 37 44.91 11.11 2.48
CA PRO A 37 44.41 12.32 3.12
C PRO A 37 43.29 12.98 2.27
N PRO A 38 42.38 13.75 2.90
CA PRO A 38 41.36 14.50 2.19
C PRO A 38 41.99 15.53 1.24
N PRO A 39 41.38 15.78 0.05
CA PRO A 39 41.85 16.80 -0.88
C PRO A 39 41.99 18.19 -0.23
N PRO A 40 43.02 18.98 -0.59
CA PRO A 40 43.33 20.25 0.07
C PRO A 40 42.29 21.35 -0.14
N HIS A 41 41.35 21.17 -1.07
CA HIS A 41 40.25 22.11 -1.32
C HIS A 41 39.02 21.87 -0.43
N LEU A 42 38.98 20.78 0.33
CA LEU A 42 37.88 20.51 1.26
C LEU A 42 38.00 21.41 2.49
N THR A 43 36.90 22.05 2.86
CA THR A 43 36.79 22.95 4.01
C THR A 43 35.68 22.48 4.96
N PRO A 44 35.59 23.02 6.19
CA PRO A 44 34.46 22.74 7.08
C PRO A 44 33.08 23.15 6.51
N ALA A 45 33.06 24.12 5.59
CA ALA A 45 31.86 24.55 4.86
C ALA A 45 31.54 23.66 3.65
N SER A 46 32.45 22.74 3.28
CA SER A 46 32.25 21.85 2.15
C SER A 46 31.11 20.86 2.41
N SER A 47 30.38 20.53 1.34
CA SER A 47 29.24 19.64 1.40
C SER A 47 29.67 18.22 1.79
N LEU A 48 29.11 17.68 2.87
CA LEU A 48 29.40 16.33 3.37
C LEU A 48 29.12 15.25 2.32
N ASP A 49 28.13 15.45 1.45
CA ASP A 49 27.71 14.46 0.45
C ASP A 49 28.40 14.67 -0.90
N ARG A 50 28.41 15.92 -1.40
CA ARG A 50 28.89 16.22 -2.76
C ARG A 50 30.40 16.33 -2.87
N GLU A 51 31.04 16.89 -1.85
CA GLU A 51 32.47 17.21 -1.89
C GLU A 51 33.27 16.23 -1.04
N TRP A 52 32.81 15.94 0.17
CA TRP A 52 33.41 14.92 1.03
C TRP A 52 33.09 13.48 0.61
N GLY A 53 32.02 13.28 -0.16
CA GLY A 53 31.59 11.94 -0.60
C GLY A 53 31.05 11.06 0.53
N PHE A 54 30.69 11.63 1.69
CA PHE A 54 30.14 10.86 2.80
C PHE A 54 28.67 10.53 2.54
N ASP A 55 28.41 9.25 2.32
CA ASP A 55 27.07 8.69 2.20
C ASP A 55 26.33 8.68 3.57
N SER A 56 25.10 8.15 3.59
CA SER A 56 24.30 8.11 4.83
C SER A 56 24.98 7.30 5.95
N LEU A 57 25.73 6.24 5.60
CA LEU A 57 26.42 5.41 6.58
C LEU A 57 27.72 6.06 7.07
N SER A 58 28.47 6.69 6.18
CA SER A 58 29.70 7.43 6.54
C SER A 58 29.37 8.69 7.34
N ARG A 59 28.28 9.39 7.04
CA ARG A 59 27.81 10.52 7.86
C ARG A 59 27.33 10.07 9.24
N ALA A 60 26.72 8.90 9.33
CA ALA A 60 26.37 8.30 10.61
C ALA A 60 27.61 7.96 11.45
N GLU A 61 28.62 7.37 10.84
CA GLU A 61 29.92 7.11 11.47
C GLU A 61 30.64 8.40 11.87
N LEU A 62 30.62 9.42 11.00
CA LEU A 62 31.15 10.75 11.28
C LEU A 62 30.49 11.36 12.51
N LEU A 63 29.17 11.32 12.58
CA LEU A 63 28.41 11.80 13.73
C LEU A 63 28.81 11.07 15.01
N LEU A 64 28.90 9.73 15.00
CA LEU A 64 29.35 8.96 16.17
C LEU A 64 30.77 9.35 16.62
N ARG A 65 31.68 9.60 15.68
CA ARG A 65 33.04 10.05 16.02
C ARG A 65 33.07 11.45 16.58
N LEU A 66 32.26 12.36 16.02
CA LEU A 66 32.10 13.70 16.56
C LEU A 66 31.52 13.66 17.97
N GLU A 67 30.50 12.83 18.22
CA GLU A 67 29.94 12.62 19.57
C GLU A 67 31.00 12.14 20.57
N ARG A 68 31.82 11.16 20.19
CA ARG A 68 32.93 10.68 21.04
C ARG A 68 33.99 11.76 21.26
N ASN A 69 34.37 12.47 20.21
CA ASN A 69 35.39 13.51 20.25
C ASN A 69 34.97 14.70 21.13
N PHE A 70 33.72 15.13 20.99
CA PHE A 70 33.16 16.26 21.73
C PHE A 70 32.49 15.85 23.05
N LYS A 71 32.37 14.56 23.35
CA LYS A 71 31.65 14.00 24.52
C LYS A 71 30.22 14.51 24.66
N VAL A 72 29.52 14.65 23.53
CA VAL A 72 28.13 15.15 23.46
C VAL A 72 27.25 14.13 22.75
N ARG A 73 25.92 14.24 22.94
CA ARG A 73 24.94 13.56 22.08
C ARG A 73 24.36 14.56 21.09
N LEU A 74 24.54 14.29 19.80
CA LEU A 74 24.06 15.12 18.70
C LEU A 74 22.64 14.69 18.28
N PRO A 75 21.72 15.65 18.06
CA PRO A 75 20.39 15.37 17.53
C PRO A 75 20.44 14.61 16.21
N GLU A 76 19.62 13.58 16.09
CA GLU A 76 19.62 12.71 14.89
C GLU A 76 19.06 13.38 13.64
N THR A 77 18.26 14.44 13.81
CA THR A 77 17.82 15.26 12.67
C THR A 77 19.00 15.77 11.85
N LEU A 78 20.16 15.97 12.47
CA LEU A 78 21.40 16.37 11.81
C LEU A 78 21.92 15.32 10.81
N LEU A 79 21.59 14.04 10.96
CA LEU A 79 21.89 13.01 9.96
C LEU A 79 21.22 13.34 8.61
N ALA A 80 19.99 13.84 8.66
CA ALA A 80 19.21 14.17 7.47
C ALA A 80 19.42 15.62 7.01
N SER A 81 19.64 16.56 7.95
CA SER A 81 19.62 18.01 7.68
C SER A 81 20.99 18.68 7.60
N ALA A 82 22.04 18.15 8.23
CA ALA A 82 23.33 18.83 8.27
C ALA A 82 24.10 18.67 6.95
N GLU A 83 24.24 19.73 6.16
CA GLU A 83 24.92 19.65 4.86
C GLU A 83 26.44 19.82 4.95
N THR A 84 26.98 20.37 6.04
CA THR A 84 28.39 20.74 6.21
C THR A 84 28.96 20.31 7.56
N LEU A 85 30.30 20.24 7.67
CA LEU A 85 30.97 19.97 8.96
C LEU A 85 30.75 21.12 9.94
N ASP A 86 30.69 22.37 9.47
CA ASP A 86 30.38 23.53 10.31
C ASP A 86 29.02 23.42 10.99
N ALA A 87 27.99 22.91 10.29
CA ALA A 87 26.69 22.66 10.87
C ALA A 87 26.75 21.60 11.99
N LEU A 88 27.55 20.55 11.81
CA LEU A 88 27.77 19.50 12.81
C LEU A 88 28.60 19.98 14.00
N ALA A 89 29.66 20.74 13.76
CA ALA A 89 30.52 21.32 14.79
C ALA A 89 29.76 22.35 15.63
N ALA A 90 28.97 23.22 14.98
CA ALA A 90 28.12 24.17 15.68
C ALA A 90 27.09 23.46 16.57
N ALA A 91 26.47 22.38 16.07
CA ALA A 91 25.56 21.58 16.87
C ALA A 91 26.25 20.86 18.04
N ALA A 92 27.50 20.41 17.87
CA ALA A 92 28.28 19.78 18.92
C ALA A 92 28.64 20.75 20.04
N VAL A 93 29.05 21.97 19.67
CA VAL A 93 29.30 23.06 20.63
C VAL A 93 28.03 23.45 21.36
N SER A 94 26.90 23.56 20.65
CA SER A 94 25.59 23.85 21.28
C SER A 94 25.06 22.72 22.17
N ALA A 95 25.51 21.49 21.96
CA ALA A 95 25.17 20.34 22.80
C ALA A 95 26.08 20.22 24.05
N GLY A 96 27.22 20.93 24.07
CA GLY A 96 28.18 20.97 25.17
C GLY A 96 27.56 21.57 26.43
N GLY A 97 27.05 20.71 27.31
CA GLY A 97 26.41 21.12 28.56
C GLY A 97 25.31 20.19 29.07
N ARG A 98 24.84 19.22 28.29
CA ARG A 98 23.91 18.18 28.78
C ARG A 98 24.68 16.93 29.22
N PRO A 99 24.68 16.57 30.51
CA PRO A 99 25.21 15.28 30.96
C PRO A 99 24.53 14.12 30.23
N THR A 100 25.32 13.09 29.90
CA THR A 100 24.93 11.76 29.40
C THR A 100 24.20 10.91 30.44
N ALA A 101 23.56 11.52 31.44
CA ALA A 101 22.74 10.80 32.39
C ALA A 101 21.47 10.34 31.67
N ARG A 102 21.34 9.03 31.46
CA ARG A 102 20.08 8.40 31.02
C ARG A 102 19.04 8.69 32.10
N ALA A 103 18.26 9.75 31.92
CA ALA A 103 17.16 10.05 32.83
C ALA A 103 16.21 8.83 32.87
N PRO A 104 15.78 8.37 34.05
CA PRO A 104 14.76 7.34 34.15
C PRO A 104 13.43 7.93 33.65
N ALA A 105 13.05 7.58 32.42
CA ALA A 105 11.69 7.78 31.93
C ALA A 105 10.75 6.76 32.61
N PRO A 106 9.47 7.09 32.85
CA PRO A 106 8.55 6.18 33.51
C PRO A 106 8.36 4.91 32.67
N VAL A 107 8.59 3.75 33.29
CA VAL A 107 8.36 2.43 32.69
C VAL A 107 6.87 2.31 32.34
N LEU A 108 6.56 1.96 31.09
CA LEU A 108 5.21 1.60 30.71
C LEU A 108 4.74 0.42 31.57
N SER A 109 3.67 0.63 32.33
CA SER A 109 3.04 -0.39 33.17
C SER A 109 1.67 -0.72 32.60
N PRO A 110 1.59 -1.57 31.55
CA PRO A 110 0.34 -1.81 30.88
C PRO A 110 -0.62 -2.62 31.78
N GLY A 111 -1.76 -2.01 32.12
CA GLY A 111 -2.88 -2.73 32.74
C GLY A 111 -3.60 -3.67 31.76
N GLU A 112 -4.44 -4.55 32.29
CA GLU A 112 -5.24 -5.49 31.49
C GLU A 112 -6.48 -4.82 30.88
N VAL A 113 -6.72 -5.06 29.60
CA VAL A 113 -7.86 -4.58 28.81
C VAL A 113 -8.23 -5.67 27.82
N ALA A 114 -9.53 -5.93 27.64
CA ALA A 114 -10.01 -6.91 26.67
C ALA A 114 -9.70 -6.48 25.23
N ALA A 115 -9.50 -7.45 24.33
CA ALA A 115 -9.40 -7.17 22.91
C ALA A 115 -10.79 -6.91 22.29
N PRO A 116 -10.90 -6.05 21.25
CA PRO A 116 -12.16 -5.75 20.57
C PRO A 116 -12.54 -6.88 19.60
N VAL A 117 -12.95 -8.05 20.14
CA VAL A 117 -13.23 -9.26 19.35
C VAL A 117 -14.29 -9.02 18.27
N GLY A 118 -15.35 -8.25 18.59
CA GLY A 118 -16.44 -7.93 17.66
C GLY A 118 -16.16 -6.79 16.67
N ALA A 119 -15.00 -6.14 16.69
CA ALA A 119 -14.71 -5.07 15.73
C ALA A 119 -14.41 -5.65 14.33
N GLU A 120 -15.11 -5.19 13.30
CA GLU A 120 -14.92 -5.68 11.93
C GLU A 120 -14.07 -4.76 11.04
N THR A 121 -13.69 -3.58 11.57
CA THR A 121 -12.83 -2.62 10.88
C THR A 121 -11.78 -2.04 11.82
N LEU A 122 -10.68 -1.52 11.25
CA LEU A 122 -9.62 -0.88 12.04
C LEU A 122 -10.13 0.39 12.74
N THR A 123 -11.04 1.14 12.11
CA THR A 123 -11.68 2.30 12.74
C THR A 123 -12.55 1.87 13.93
N ALA A 124 -13.27 0.75 13.82
CA ALA A 124 -14.02 0.20 14.96
C ALA A 124 -13.10 -0.26 16.10
N VAL A 125 -11.90 -0.79 15.81
CA VAL A 125 -10.88 -1.11 16.82
C VAL A 125 -10.43 0.14 17.57
N LEU A 126 -10.07 1.21 16.84
CA LEU A 126 -9.65 2.47 17.47
C LEU A 126 -10.80 3.12 18.26
N ASP A 127 -12.02 3.14 17.71
CA ASP A 127 -13.21 3.63 18.40
C ASP A 127 -13.48 2.87 19.69
N TRP A 128 -13.33 1.54 19.68
CA TRP A 128 -13.55 0.70 20.84
C TRP A 128 -12.63 1.06 22.01
N HIS A 129 -11.32 1.23 21.73
CA HIS A 129 -10.33 1.63 22.73
C HIS A 129 -10.50 3.08 23.17
N ALA A 130 -10.73 4.00 22.23
CA ALA A 130 -10.90 5.42 22.54
C ALA A 130 -12.16 5.70 23.39
N GLN A 131 -13.19 4.86 23.30
CA GLN A 131 -14.40 4.98 24.13
C GLN A 131 -14.23 4.40 25.54
N ARG A 132 -13.42 3.34 25.70
CA ARG A 132 -13.28 2.60 26.96
C ARG A 132 -12.07 3.01 27.80
N CYS A 133 -10.97 3.32 27.13
CA CYS A 133 -9.72 3.71 27.76
C CYS A 133 -9.07 4.89 26.99
N PRO A 134 -9.76 6.06 26.89
CA PRO A 134 -9.28 7.21 26.12
C PRO A 134 -7.88 7.68 26.54
N ASP A 135 -7.59 7.62 27.85
CA ASP A 135 -6.33 8.10 28.41
C ASP A 135 -5.21 7.05 28.38
N ARG A 136 -5.46 5.83 27.91
CA ARG A 136 -4.41 4.81 27.80
C ARG A 136 -3.41 5.21 26.71
N VAL A 137 -2.12 5.12 27.03
CA VAL A 137 -1.03 5.35 26.08
C VAL A 137 -1.03 4.22 25.05
N HIS A 138 -1.09 4.57 23.78
CA HIS A 138 -1.04 3.62 22.66
C HIS A 138 0.34 3.63 22.00
N VAL A 139 0.84 4.81 21.61
CA VAL A 139 2.14 4.94 20.94
C VAL A 139 3.07 5.81 21.77
N VAL A 140 4.31 5.39 21.90
CA VAL A 140 5.42 6.21 22.40
C VAL A 140 6.41 6.40 21.26
N LEU A 141 6.51 7.60 20.72
CA LEU A 141 7.52 7.93 19.71
C LEU A 141 8.82 8.29 20.45
N HIS A 142 9.85 7.47 20.28
CA HIS A 142 11.15 7.65 20.89
C HIS A 142 12.07 8.46 19.97
N GLY A 143 12.43 9.67 20.41
CA GLY A 143 13.34 10.58 19.75
C GLY A 143 14.80 10.27 20.05
N GLY A 144 15.67 10.58 19.10
CA GLY A 144 17.10 10.35 19.17
C GLY A 144 17.89 11.10 20.23
N ASP A 145 17.29 12.11 20.83
CA ASP A 145 17.82 12.90 21.94
C ASP A 145 17.36 12.35 23.31
N GLY A 146 16.61 11.23 23.31
CA GLY A 146 16.01 10.64 24.50
C GLY A 146 14.63 11.21 24.84
N SER A 147 14.09 12.13 24.03
CA SER A 147 12.71 12.61 24.19
C SER A 147 11.70 11.53 23.82
N GLU A 148 10.53 11.55 24.47
CA GLU A 148 9.43 10.64 24.15
C GLU A 148 8.13 11.42 23.98
N ILE A 149 7.42 11.18 22.87
CA ILE A 149 6.09 11.73 22.63
C ILE A 149 5.08 10.59 22.78
N GLN A 150 4.21 10.72 23.78
CA GLN A 150 3.15 9.75 24.03
C GLN A 150 1.87 10.16 23.30
N ILE A 151 1.23 9.22 22.60
CA ILE A 151 -0.05 9.39 21.93
C ILE A 151 -1.05 8.44 22.59
N ARG A 152 -2.12 9.00 23.15
CA ARG A 152 -3.21 8.25 23.79
C ARG A 152 -4.30 7.88 22.79
N TYR A 153 -5.10 6.85 23.08
CA TYR A 153 -6.17 6.39 22.17
C TYR A 153 -7.19 7.49 21.85
N GLY A 154 -7.66 8.23 22.86
CA GLY A 154 -8.61 9.32 22.68
C GLY A 154 -8.04 10.47 21.85
N GLU A 155 -6.77 10.80 22.07
CA GLU A 155 -6.05 11.82 21.29
C GLU A 155 -5.89 11.41 19.83
N LEU A 156 -5.43 10.18 19.57
CA LEU A 156 -5.26 9.65 18.22
C LEU A 156 -6.58 9.69 17.46
N ARG A 157 -7.67 9.20 18.07
CA ARG A 157 -9.00 9.23 17.45
C ARG A 157 -9.43 10.65 17.11
N ARG A 158 -9.29 11.60 18.03
CA ARG A 158 -9.66 13.00 17.81
C ARG A 158 -8.88 13.61 16.63
N ARG A 159 -7.55 13.45 16.63
CA ARG A 159 -6.67 13.97 15.56
C ARG A 159 -6.95 13.31 14.21
N ALA A 160 -7.21 12.01 14.20
CA ALA A 160 -7.57 11.28 12.99
C ALA A 160 -8.93 11.74 12.43
N LEU A 161 -9.94 11.97 13.28
CA LEU A 161 -11.22 12.52 12.84
C LEU A 161 -11.06 13.92 12.25
N ALA A 162 -10.26 14.80 12.87
CA ALA A 162 -9.95 16.11 12.29
C ALA A 162 -9.33 16.00 10.88
N ALA A 163 -8.30 15.16 10.73
CA ALA A 163 -7.69 14.89 9.43
C ALA A 163 -8.70 14.32 8.41
N ALA A 164 -9.63 13.47 8.85
CA ALA A 164 -10.70 12.95 8.01
C ALA A 164 -11.65 14.04 7.49
N GLY A 165 -11.98 15.03 8.33
CA GLY A 165 -12.79 16.18 7.94
C GLY A 165 -12.12 16.99 6.84
N GLY A 166 -10.81 17.24 6.98
CA GLY A 166 -10.01 17.89 5.94
C GLY A 166 -9.99 17.14 4.63
N LEU A 167 -9.82 15.81 4.68
CA LEU A 167 -9.82 14.95 3.50
C LEU A 167 -11.18 14.94 2.79
N GLN A 168 -12.28 14.91 3.54
CA GLN A 168 -13.63 14.98 2.96
C GLN A 168 -13.90 16.35 2.33
N ARG A 169 -13.52 17.46 2.99
CA ARG A 169 -13.60 18.82 2.42
C ARG A 169 -12.75 18.97 1.16
N ALA A 170 -11.60 18.29 1.11
CA ALA A 170 -10.75 18.18 -0.08
C ALA A 170 -11.35 17.31 -1.21
N GLY A 171 -12.55 16.74 -1.02
CA GLY A 171 -13.28 15.98 -2.03
C GLY A 171 -12.83 14.53 -2.17
N LEU A 172 -12.23 13.94 -1.12
CA LEU A 172 -11.95 12.51 -1.06
C LEU A 172 -13.27 11.73 -1.08
N SER A 173 -13.44 10.85 -2.07
CA SER A 173 -14.59 9.95 -2.14
C SER A 173 -14.27 8.60 -1.49
N PRO A 174 -15.27 7.88 -0.94
CA PRO A 174 -15.04 6.55 -0.39
C PRO A 174 -14.34 5.60 -1.37
N GLY A 175 -13.38 4.81 -0.88
CA GLY A 175 -12.55 3.89 -1.67
C GLY A 175 -11.43 4.55 -2.50
N GLU A 176 -11.32 5.88 -2.50
CA GLU A 176 -10.18 6.55 -3.12
C GLU A 176 -8.89 6.34 -2.31
N ARG A 177 -7.77 6.15 -3.02
CA ARG A 177 -6.47 5.92 -2.39
C ARG A 177 -5.82 7.25 -2.02
N VAL A 178 -5.27 7.31 -0.82
CA VAL A 178 -4.47 8.44 -0.34
C VAL A 178 -3.05 7.96 -0.08
N ALA A 179 -2.10 8.50 -0.84
CA ALA A 179 -0.70 8.18 -0.67
C ALA A 179 -0.13 8.91 0.54
N LEU A 180 0.56 8.18 1.42
CA LEU A 180 1.19 8.70 2.63
C LEU A 180 2.70 8.61 2.48
N MET A 181 3.33 9.68 2.01
CA MET A 181 4.78 9.77 1.90
C MET A 181 5.34 10.52 3.11
N LEU A 182 5.11 9.97 4.30
CA LEU A 182 5.47 10.58 5.57
C LEU A 182 6.56 9.74 6.28
N PRO A 183 7.47 10.37 7.05
CA PRO A 183 8.33 9.65 7.96
C PRO A 183 7.51 8.92 9.03
N THR A 184 8.12 7.91 9.65
CA THR A 184 7.53 7.25 10.81
C THR A 184 7.44 8.27 11.96
N GLY A 185 6.21 8.56 12.40
CA GLY A 185 5.94 9.59 13.40
C GLY A 185 4.44 9.87 13.56
N ALA A 186 4.11 10.87 14.36
CA ALA A 186 2.72 11.19 14.73
C ALA A 186 1.85 11.52 13.51
N ASP A 187 2.37 12.29 12.56
CA ASP A 187 1.65 12.69 11.36
C ASP A 187 1.28 11.48 10.49
N PHE A 188 2.17 10.48 10.37
CA PHE A 188 1.84 9.24 9.66
C PHE A 188 0.67 8.51 10.32
N ILE A 189 0.74 8.36 11.65
CA ILE A 189 -0.26 7.63 12.44
C ILE A 189 -1.63 8.32 12.34
N VAL A 190 -1.66 9.65 12.47
CA VAL A 190 -2.87 10.47 12.33
C VAL A 190 -3.41 10.40 10.92
N ALA A 191 -2.57 10.59 9.90
CA ALA A 191 -2.99 10.56 8.50
C ALA A 191 -3.55 9.19 8.10
N PHE A 192 -2.92 8.10 8.54
CA PHE A 192 -3.39 6.74 8.26
C PHE A 192 -4.83 6.53 8.72
N PHE A 193 -5.13 6.82 9.98
CA PHE A 193 -6.51 6.70 10.49
C PHE A 193 -7.43 7.78 9.94
N GLY A 194 -6.94 9.00 9.66
CA GLY A 194 -7.74 10.05 9.04
C GLY A 194 -8.24 9.66 7.65
N VAL A 195 -7.40 8.98 6.86
CA VAL A 195 -7.83 8.42 5.56
C VAL A 195 -8.91 7.37 5.75
N LEU A 196 -8.76 6.44 6.70
CA LEU A 196 -9.75 5.41 6.98
C LEU A 196 -11.08 6.02 7.47
N TYR A 197 -11.05 6.97 8.40
CA TYR A 197 -12.25 7.68 8.88
C TYR A 197 -12.87 8.57 7.79
N ALA A 198 -12.13 8.99 6.77
CA ALA A 198 -12.69 9.67 5.61
C ALA A 198 -13.33 8.68 4.61
N GLY A 199 -13.18 7.37 4.81
CA GLY A 199 -13.66 6.31 3.93
C GLY A 199 -12.70 5.96 2.78
N GLY A 200 -11.50 6.52 2.77
CA GLY A 200 -10.46 6.23 1.79
C GLY A 200 -9.56 5.07 2.19
N ALA A 201 -8.63 4.71 1.30
CA ALA A 201 -7.62 3.67 1.54
C ALA A 201 -6.21 4.28 1.66
N PRO A 202 -5.54 4.19 2.81
CA PRO A 202 -4.17 4.67 2.96
C PRO A 202 -3.21 3.81 2.15
N MET A 203 -2.21 4.47 1.58
CA MET A 203 -1.16 3.86 0.77
C MET A 203 0.21 4.42 1.20
N PRO A 204 0.84 3.80 2.22
CA PRO A 204 2.15 4.20 2.69
C PRO A 204 3.22 4.11 1.60
N LEU A 205 4.02 5.16 1.47
CA LEU A 205 5.16 5.24 0.57
C LEU A 205 6.41 5.60 1.35
N TYR A 206 7.56 5.10 0.87
CA TYR A 206 8.85 5.51 1.41
C TYR A 206 9.03 7.02 1.21
N PRO A 207 9.29 7.81 2.27
CA PRO A 207 9.69 9.20 2.12
C PRO A 207 11.14 9.26 1.59
N PRO A 208 11.52 10.30 0.85
CA PRO A 208 12.90 10.45 0.41
C PRO A 208 13.83 10.58 1.62
N SER A 209 14.96 9.89 1.57
CA SER A 209 15.97 9.93 2.63
C SER A 209 16.59 11.32 2.81
N ARG A 210 16.50 12.20 1.78
CA ARG A 210 17.12 13.53 1.73
C ARG A 210 16.28 14.52 0.91
N PRO A 211 16.21 15.80 1.30
CA PRO A 211 15.56 16.85 0.50
C PRO A 211 16.19 17.02 -0.90
N SER A 212 17.50 16.84 -1.02
CA SER A 212 18.22 16.94 -2.31
C SER A 212 17.87 15.83 -3.31
N GLN A 213 17.40 14.67 -2.83
CA GLN A 213 16.98 13.52 -3.64
C GLN A 213 15.46 13.49 -3.86
N LEU A 214 14.74 14.47 -3.31
CA LEU A 214 13.28 14.56 -3.35
C LEU A 214 12.76 14.48 -4.80
N LEU A 215 13.37 15.19 -5.76
CA LEU A 215 12.88 15.21 -7.14
C LEU A 215 13.02 13.86 -7.86
N GLU A 216 14.17 13.20 -7.78
CA GLU A 216 14.42 11.88 -8.39
C GLU A 216 13.56 10.78 -7.73
N HIS A 217 13.39 10.88 -6.41
CA HIS A 217 12.49 10.01 -5.66
C HIS A 217 11.04 10.22 -6.10
N LEU A 218 10.55 11.45 -6.14
CA LEU A 218 9.18 11.78 -6.56
C LEU A 218 8.88 11.32 -8.00
N GLN A 219 9.84 11.40 -8.93
CA GLN A 219 9.69 10.88 -10.30
C GLN A 219 9.46 9.36 -10.32
N ARG A 220 10.20 8.59 -9.51
CA ARG A 220 9.96 7.14 -9.35
C ARG A 220 8.61 6.86 -8.72
N GLN A 221 8.22 7.66 -7.72
CA GLN A 221 6.93 7.53 -7.06
C GLN A 221 5.75 7.94 -7.95
N ALA A 222 5.96 8.75 -9.00
CA ALA A 222 4.90 9.10 -9.94
C ALA A 222 4.31 7.90 -10.67
N GLU A 223 5.09 6.85 -10.97
CA GLU A 223 4.56 5.60 -11.55
C GLU A 223 3.66 4.87 -10.56
N ILE A 224 4.11 4.75 -9.30
CA ILE A 224 3.34 4.14 -8.21
C ILE A 224 2.03 4.90 -8.00
N LEU A 225 2.06 6.23 -7.94
CA LEU A 225 0.87 7.07 -7.78
C LEU A 225 -0.11 6.95 -8.96
N ARG A 226 0.39 6.86 -10.20
CA ARG A 226 -0.44 6.60 -11.39
C ARG A 226 -1.06 5.22 -11.37
N ASN A 227 -0.28 4.18 -11.07
CA ASN A 227 -0.79 2.81 -10.98
C ASN A 227 -1.84 2.68 -9.87
N ALA A 228 -1.60 3.28 -8.71
CA ALA A 228 -2.56 3.34 -7.62
C ALA A 228 -3.77 4.23 -7.94
N THR A 229 -3.70 5.06 -8.98
CA THR A 229 -4.67 6.12 -9.28
C THR A 229 -4.96 6.97 -8.03
N ALA A 230 -3.92 7.32 -7.27
CA ALA A 230 -4.03 8.03 -5.99
C ALA A 230 -4.72 9.39 -6.17
N ALA A 231 -5.64 9.70 -5.26
CA ALA A 231 -6.45 10.92 -5.29
C ALA A 231 -5.79 12.07 -4.51
N ILE A 232 -5.14 11.76 -3.39
CA ILE A 232 -4.46 12.72 -2.52
C ILE A 232 -3.09 12.16 -2.15
N LEU A 233 -2.09 13.04 -2.04
CA LEU A 233 -0.76 12.72 -1.55
C LEU A 233 -0.48 13.59 -0.31
N ILE A 234 -0.18 12.94 0.81
CA ILE A 234 0.21 13.59 2.05
C ILE A 234 1.74 13.49 2.20
N VAL A 235 2.39 14.63 2.40
CA VAL A 235 3.85 14.77 2.50
C VAL A 235 4.26 15.62 3.71
N PRO A 236 5.54 15.60 4.13
CA PRO A 236 6.06 16.51 5.14
C PRO A 236 6.00 17.96 4.65
N ALA A 237 5.95 18.92 5.57
CA ALA A 237 5.84 20.34 5.25
C ALA A 237 6.97 20.82 4.32
N GLU A 238 8.18 20.34 4.57
CA GLU A 238 9.41 20.67 3.82
C GLU A 238 9.35 20.19 2.37
N GLY A 239 8.61 19.11 2.10
CA GLY A 239 8.51 18.49 0.77
C GLY A 239 7.32 18.98 -0.06
N ARG A 240 6.42 19.77 0.52
CA ARG A 240 5.11 20.12 -0.08
C ARG A 240 5.23 20.82 -1.43
N ALA A 241 6.06 21.86 -1.52
CA ALA A 241 6.17 22.68 -2.73
C ALA A 241 6.67 21.86 -3.94
N VAL A 242 7.68 21.01 -3.73
CA VAL A 242 8.22 20.14 -4.78
C VAL A 242 7.24 19.03 -5.14
N ALA A 243 6.60 18.41 -4.15
CA ALA A 243 5.61 17.36 -4.37
C ALA A 243 4.36 17.86 -5.11
N ALA A 244 4.00 19.14 -4.98
CA ALA A 244 2.88 19.75 -5.71
C ALA A 244 3.05 19.63 -7.25
N MET A 245 4.29 19.59 -7.75
CA MET A 245 4.58 19.38 -9.17
C MET A 245 4.11 18.02 -9.68
N LEU A 246 3.95 17.00 -8.81
CA LEU A 246 3.43 15.69 -9.20
C LEU A 246 2.00 15.74 -9.71
N ARG A 247 1.21 16.75 -9.33
CA ARG A 247 -0.14 16.99 -9.90
C ARG A 247 -0.08 17.23 -11.40
N LEU A 248 1.06 17.67 -11.95
CA LEU A 248 1.28 17.81 -13.39
C LEU A 248 1.55 16.48 -14.10
N GLN A 249 1.90 15.43 -13.36
CA GLN A 249 2.27 14.12 -13.91
C GLN A 249 1.30 12.98 -13.56
N VAL A 250 0.47 13.17 -12.53
CA VAL A 250 -0.49 12.19 -12.04
C VAL A 250 -1.90 12.77 -12.15
N GLU A 251 -2.64 12.37 -13.17
CA GLU A 251 -3.97 12.94 -13.49
C GLU A 251 -5.00 12.73 -12.37
N SER A 252 -4.92 11.59 -11.66
CA SER A 252 -5.81 11.30 -10.54
C SER A 252 -5.55 12.16 -9.31
N LEU A 253 -4.38 12.80 -9.20
CA LEU A 253 -3.94 13.48 -7.99
C LEU A 253 -4.59 14.87 -7.85
N LYS A 254 -5.69 14.92 -7.09
CA LYS A 254 -6.49 16.12 -6.83
C LYS A 254 -5.77 17.10 -5.90
N LEU A 255 -5.08 16.60 -4.88
CA LEU A 255 -4.46 17.40 -3.82
C LEU A 255 -3.09 16.85 -3.40
N VAL A 256 -2.17 17.76 -3.09
CA VAL A 256 -0.95 17.50 -2.32
C VAL A 256 -1.02 18.35 -1.06
N ALA A 257 -0.95 17.72 0.11
CA ALA A 257 -1.18 18.35 1.40
C ALA A 257 -0.19 17.84 2.46
N THR A 258 -0.08 18.57 3.55
CA THR A 258 0.48 18.12 4.82
C THR A 258 -0.66 17.69 5.75
N VAL A 259 -0.35 17.08 6.89
CA VAL A 259 -1.38 16.77 7.90
C VAL A 259 -1.99 18.05 8.46
N HIS A 260 -1.19 19.10 8.65
CA HIS A 260 -1.66 20.39 9.15
C HIS A 260 -2.65 21.07 8.19
N ASP A 261 -2.48 20.91 6.88
CA ASP A 261 -3.40 21.47 5.87
C ASP A 261 -4.82 20.90 5.93
N LEU A 262 -5.00 19.74 6.56
CA LEU A 262 -6.31 19.11 6.70
C LEU A 262 -7.18 19.81 7.77
N GLY A 263 -6.55 20.63 8.61
CA GLY A 263 -7.20 21.38 9.68
C GLY A 263 -7.61 20.50 10.87
N ASP A 264 -8.24 21.15 11.85
CA ASP A 264 -8.55 20.54 13.16
C ASP A 264 -10.04 20.17 13.33
N GLU A 265 -10.87 20.45 12.31
CA GLU A 265 -12.31 20.22 12.36
C GLU A 265 -12.68 18.81 11.88
N PRO A 266 -13.41 18.01 12.70
CA PRO A 266 -13.88 16.68 12.31
C PRO A 266 -14.92 16.73 11.19
N PRO A 267 -15.20 15.60 10.52
CA PRO A 267 -16.27 15.53 9.52
C PRO A 267 -17.64 15.55 10.19
N ASP A 268 -18.66 16.06 9.49
CA ASP A 268 -20.07 15.93 9.91
C ASP A 268 -20.48 14.45 10.06
N ARG A 269 -19.92 13.59 9.21
CA ARG A 269 -20.11 12.12 9.26
C ARG A 269 -18.81 11.41 8.90
N ALA A 270 -18.30 10.62 9.85
CA ALA A 270 -17.22 9.68 9.56
C ALA A 270 -17.65 8.62 8.54
N GLY A 271 -16.72 8.19 7.71
CA GLY A 271 -16.89 7.11 6.75
C GLY A 271 -17.27 5.80 7.45
N ARG A 272 -18.37 5.19 7.00
CA ARG A 272 -18.78 3.85 7.43
C ARG A 272 -18.13 2.82 6.51
N ASN A 273 -17.00 2.27 6.92
CA ASN A 273 -16.30 1.24 6.14
C ASN A 273 -16.95 -0.12 6.38
N ALA A 274 -17.22 -0.85 5.30
CA ALA A 274 -17.58 -2.26 5.39
C ALA A 274 -16.33 -3.12 5.63
N PRO A 275 -16.45 -4.34 6.18
CA PRO A 275 -15.29 -5.21 6.43
C PRO A 275 -14.49 -5.53 5.16
N HIS A 276 -15.16 -5.62 4.01
CA HIS A 276 -14.53 -5.88 2.70
C HIS A 276 -14.01 -4.61 2.00
N ALA A 277 -14.20 -3.42 2.60
CA ALA A 277 -13.66 -2.19 2.06
C ALA A 277 -12.13 -2.18 2.15
N LEU A 278 -11.48 -1.55 1.16
CA LEU A 278 -10.03 -1.44 1.08
C LEU A 278 -9.49 -0.60 2.24
N ALA A 279 -8.62 -1.19 3.04
CA ALA A 279 -8.05 -0.58 4.25
C ALA A 279 -6.56 -0.26 4.12
N LEU A 280 -5.86 -0.90 3.17
CA LEU A 280 -4.45 -0.64 2.92
C LEU A 280 -4.11 -1.02 1.48
N VAL A 281 -3.35 -0.17 0.79
CA VAL A 281 -2.61 -0.56 -0.42
C VAL A 281 -1.13 -0.59 -0.09
N GLN A 282 -0.57 -1.80 0.01
CA GLN A 282 0.84 -1.99 0.31
C GLN A 282 1.62 -2.21 -0.97
N TYR A 283 2.52 -1.29 -1.32
CA TYR A 283 3.39 -1.48 -2.47
C TYR A 283 4.58 -2.38 -2.14
N THR A 284 4.85 -3.36 -3.01
CA THR A 284 6.03 -4.23 -2.96
C THR A 284 6.90 -3.98 -4.19
N SER A 285 8.21 -4.20 -4.07
CA SER A 285 9.18 -3.88 -5.13
C SER A 285 9.04 -4.76 -6.39
N GLY A 286 8.34 -5.90 -6.31
CA GLY A 286 8.12 -6.85 -7.41
C GLY A 286 9.41 -7.49 -7.96
N SER A 287 9.40 -8.80 -8.21
CA SER A 287 10.56 -9.48 -8.83
C SER A 287 10.88 -8.95 -10.24
N THR A 288 9.88 -8.44 -10.95
CA THR A 288 9.96 -7.90 -12.32
C THR A 288 10.35 -6.41 -12.37
N GLY A 289 10.79 -5.81 -11.27
CA GLY A 289 11.25 -4.41 -11.20
C GLY A 289 10.14 -3.33 -11.18
N ARG A 290 8.90 -3.66 -11.60
CA ARG A 290 7.73 -2.78 -11.51
C ARG A 290 6.96 -3.00 -10.19
N PRO A 291 6.79 -1.96 -9.35
CA PRO A 291 6.09 -2.08 -8.07
C PRO A 291 4.65 -2.59 -8.24
N LYS A 292 4.19 -3.42 -7.31
CA LYS A 292 2.81 -3.93 -7.27
C LYS A 292 2.11 -3.45 -6.00
N GLY A 293 0.90 -2.91 -6.10
CA GLY A 293 0.09 -2.52 -4.95
C GLY A 293 -0.79 -3.67 -4.49
N VAL A 294 -0.49 -4.32 -3.38
CA VAL A 294 -1.34 -5.35 -2.76
C VAL A 294 -2.56 -4.70 -2.13
N ALA A 295 -3.75 -5.14 -2.52
CA ALA A 295 -5.02 -4.58 -2.06
C ALA A 295 -5.55 -5.35 -0.84
N LEU A 296 -5.48 -4.74 0.35
CA LEU A 296 -5.87 -5.39 1.61
C LEU A 296 -7.13 -4.74 2.19
N SER A 297 -8.17 -5.54 2.41
CA SER A 297 -9.40 -5.10 3.08
C SER A 297 -9.23 -5.02 4.60
N HIS A 298 -10.18 -4.38 5.29
CA HIS A 298 -10.24 -4.41 6.76
C HIS A 298 -10.29 -5.83 7.31
N ALA A 299 -11.10 -6.70 6.70
CA ALA A 299 -11.23 -8.10 7.06
C ALA A 299 -9.90 -8.85 6.90
N ASN A 300 -9.15 -8.61 5.81
CA ASN A 300 -7.84 -9.25 5.63
C ASN A 300 -6.86 -8.86 6.74
N LEU A 301 -6.77 -7.56 7.05
CA LEU A 301 -5.86 -7.06 8.08
C LEU A 301 -6.21 -7.61 9.45
N LEU A 302 -7.48 -7.56 9.85
CA LEU A 302 -7.93 -8.06 11.15
C LEU A 302 -7.80 -9.58 11.27
N ALA A 303 -8.05 -10.32 10.19
CA ALA A 303 -7.83 -11.77 10.18
C ALA A 303 -6.35 -12.10 10.46
N ASN A 304 -5.41 -11.40 9.83
CA ASN A 304 -3.99 -11.63 10.07
C ASN A 304 -3.54 -11.21 11.47
N ILE A 305 -3.96 -10.02 11.93
CA ILE A 305 -3.64 -9.50 13.26
C ILE A 305 -4.11 -10.47 14.36
N ARG A 306 -5.34 -10.98 14.26
CA ARG A 306 -5.88 -11.96 15.20
C ARG A 306 -5.11 -13.28 15.16
N ALA A 307 -4.80 -13.78 13.97
CA ALA A 307 -4.08 -15.05 13.81
C ALA A 307 -2.65 -14.96 14.36
N MET A 308 -1.92 -13.88 14.05
CA MET A 308 -0.60 -13.59 14.62
C MET A 308 -0.68 -13.45 16.14
N GLY A 309 -1.62 -12.66 16.65
CA GLY A 309 -1.73 -12.47 18.09
C GLY A 309 -2.11 -13.73 18.85
N ALA A 310 -2.91 -14.63 18.26
CA ALA A 310 -3.15 -15.95 18.82
C ALA A 310 -1.86 -16.80 18.87
N ALA A 311 -1.08 -16.83 17.78
CA ALA A 311 0.19 -17.56 17.71
C ALA A 311 1.26 -16.97 18.64
N MET A 312 1.23 -15.65 18.86
CA MET A 312 2.14 -14.93 19.76
C MET A 312 1.60 -14.84 21.19
N GLU A 313 0.41 -15.34 21.50
CA GLU A 313 -0.25 -15.11 22.80
C GLU A 313 -0.25 -13.61 23.21
N ALA A 314 -0.53 -12.73 22.25
CA ALA A 314 -0.49 -11.28 22.45
C ALA A 314 -1.67 -10.80 23.30
N SER A 315 -1.39 -9.85 24.20
CA SER A 315 -2.41 -9.23 25.06
C SER A 315 -2.08 -7.78 25.37
N SER A 316 -3.00 -7.08 26.03
CA SER A 316 -2.79 -5.70 26.45
C SER A 316 -1.66 -5.54 27.48
N ARG A 317 -1.18 -6.62 28.09
CA ARG A 317 -0.05 -6.62 29.05
C ARG A 317 1.31 -6.57 28.36
N ASP A 318 1.34 -6.79 27.05
CA ASP A 318 2.57 -6.71 26.28
C ASP A 318 3.02 -5.26 26.07
N VAL A 319 4.32 -5.09 25.86
CA VAL A 319 4.89 -3.84 25.35
C VAL A 319 5.70 -4.20 24.11
N PHE A 320 5.41 -3.55 23.00
CA PHE A 320 6.09 -3.79 21.73
C PHE A 320 7.13 -2.69 21.48
N VAL A 321 8.40 -3.04 21.23
CA VAL A 321 9.42 -2.08 20.77
C VAL A 321 9.75 -2.33 19.31
N SER A 322 9.70 -1.28 18.49
CA SER A 322 9.96 -1.36 17.06
C SER A 322 10.73 -0.14 16.54
N TRP A 323 11.68 -0.38 15.65
CA TRP A 323 12.29 0.65 14.80
C TRP A 323 11.88 0.46 13.33
N LEU A 324 11.07 -0.56 13.05
CA LEU A 324 10.66 -0.90 11.70
C LEU A 324 9.79 0.22 11.12
N PRO A 325 9.98 0.57 9.84
CA PRO A 325 9.24 1.66 9.26
C PRO A 325 7.75 1.33 9.09
N LEU A 326 6.89 2.33 9.31
CA LEU A 326 5.44 2.19 9.14
C LEU A 326 4.97 2.14 7.67
N TYR A 327 5.88 2.28 6.70
CA TYR A 327 5.61 2.03 5.28
C TYR A 327 5.97 0.59 4.84
N HIS A 328 6.38 -0.27 5.77
CA HIS A 328 6.60 -1.69 5.57
C HIS A 328 5.60 -2.50 6.42
N ASP A 329 5.10 -3.61 5.90
CA ASP A 329 4.05 -4.44 6.52
C ASP A 329 4.39 -4.91 7.95
N MET A 330 5.61 -5.38 8.21
CA MET A 330 6.06 -5.82 9.54
C MET A 330 6.04 -4.69 10.59
N GLY A 331 6.39 -3.46 10.22
CA GLY A 331 6.32 -2.31 11.11
C GLY A 331 4.88 -1.77 11.26
N LEU A 332 4.16 -1.67 10.15
CA LEU A 332 2.78 -1.17 10.11
C LEU A 332 1.80 -2.13 10.77
N ILE A 333 1.68 -3.35 10.22
CA ILE A 333 0.68 -4.33 10.60
C ILE A 333 1.15 -5.11 11.83
N GLY A 334 2.37 -5.66 11.78
CA GLY A 334 2.92 -6.48 12.86
C GLY A 334 3.10 -5.70 14.17
N ALA A 335 3.91 -4.63 14.14
CA ALA A 335 4.18 -3.86 15.35
C ALA A 335 3.03 -2.92 15.73
N TRP A 336 2.60 -2.00 14.86
CA TRP A 336 1.67 -0.93 15.27
C TRP A 336 0.20 -1.36 15.29
N LEU A 337 -0.36 -1.87 14.18
CA LEU A 337 -1.78 -2.26 14.13
C LEU A 337 -2.09 -3.49 14.98
N GLY A 338 -1.13 -4.43 15.12
CA GLY A 338 -1.22 -5.53 16.07
C GLY A 338 -1.35 -5.03 17.51
N SER A 339 -0.45 -4.15 17.94
CA SER A 339 -0.50 -3.53 19.27
C SER A 339 -1.80 -2.75 19.50
N LEU A 340 -2.29 -2.04 18.47
CA LEU A 340 -3.57 -1.34 18.52
C LEU A 340 -4.73 -2.30 18.82
N TYR A 341 -4.79 -3.43 18.14
CA TYR A 341 -5.84 -4.43 18.35
C TYR A 341 -5.82 -4.96 19.79
N PHE A 342 -4.65 -5.37 20.28
CA PHE A 342 -4.52 -5.98 21.61
C PHE A 342 -4.52 -4.99 22.77
N GLY A 343 -4.56 -3.68 22.54
CA GLY A 343 -4.49 -2.69 23.63
C GLY A 343 -3.07 -2.55 24.22
N ALA A 344 -2.06 -3.05 23.53
CA ALA A 344 -0.67 -3.03 23.96
C ALA A 344 -0.02 -1.70 23.55
N PRO A 345 0.75 -1.02 24.43
CA PRO A 345 1.55 0.11 24.02
C PRO A 345 2.68 -0.32 23.08
N VAL A 346 2.94 0.49 22.05
CA VAL A 346 4.06 0.33 21.12
C VAL A 346 5.03 1.52 21.23
N VAL A 347 6.30 1.23 21.44
CA VAL A 347 7.39 2.20 21.43
C VAL A 347 8.06 2.16 20.06
N ILE A 348 8.01 3.28 19.34
CA ILE A 348 8.50 3.39 17.96
C ILE A 348 9.66 4.36 17.92
N MET A 349 10.81 3.90 17.43
CA MET A 349 11.93 4.76 17.08
C MET A 349 12.10 4.85 15.55
N ALA A 350 12.75 5.90 15.06
CA ALA A 350 13.00 6.02 13.64
C ALA A 350 14.00 4.94 13.15
N PRO A 351 13.80 4.33 11.96
CA PRO A 351 14.73 3.31 11.44
C PRO A 351 16.18 3.79 11.36
N LEU A 352 16.37 5.09 11.07
CA LEU A 352 17.69 5.69 10.98
C LEU A 352 18.41 5.68 12.34
N VAL A 353 17.69 5.86 13.46
CA VAL A 353 18.24 5.74 14.84
C VAL A 353 18.94 4.40 14.98
N PHE A 354 18.23 3.32 14.66
CA PHE A 354 18.73 1.96 14.82
C PHE A 354 19.96 1.69 13.94
N LEU A 355 19.93 2.11 12.68
CA LEU A 355 21.07 1.92 11.77
C LEU A 355 22.35 2.62 12.28
N VAL A 356 22.20 3.79 12.89
CA VAL A 356 23.33 4.54 13.47
C VAL A 356 23.71 4.01 14.85
N ARG A 357 22.75 3.73 15.72
CA ARG A 357 22.94 3.35 17.13
C ARG A 357 22.14 2.09 17.46
N PRO A 358 22.58 0.90 17.00
CA PRO A 358 21.81 -0.33 17.20
C PRO A 358 21.65 -0.73 18.68
N ALA A 359 22.54 -0.27 19.56
CA ALA A 359 22.40 -0.47 21.00
C ALA A 359 21.14 0.19 21.58
N GLU A 360 20.68 1.31 21.02
CA GLU A 360 19.48 2.01 21.50
C GLU A 360 18.23 1.15 21.40
N TRP A 361 18.15 0.23 20.43
CA TRP A 361 17.05 -0.72 20.33
C TRP A 361 16.98 -1.63 21.56
N LEU A 362 18.12 -2.23 21.95
CA LEU A 362 18.21 -3.12 23.11
C LEU A 362 17.98 -2.37 24.43
N TRP A 363 18.52 -1.16 24.55
CA TRP A 363 18.29 -0.31 25.71
C TRP A 363 16.84 0.17 25.82
N THR A 364 16.16 0.40 24.69
CA THR A 364 14.73 0.75 24.67
C THR A 364 13.86 -0.44 25.09
N ILE A 365 14.23 -1.66 24.66
CA ILE A 365 13.62 -2.90 25.15
C ILE A 365 13.70 -2.99 26.67
N GLN A 366 14.89 -2.82 27.26
CA GLN A 366 15.04 -2.84 28.72
C GLN A 366 14.25 -1.71 29.39
N ARG A 367 14.39 -0.47 28.91
CA ARG A 367 13.75 0.73 29.51
C ARG A 367 12.24 0.54 29.65
N HIS A 368 11.60 0.00 28.63
CA HIS A 368 10.15 -0.19 28.59
C HIS A 368 9.73 -1.62 28.95
N ARG A 369 10.67 -2.46 29.40
CA ARG A 369 10.49 -3.89 29.70
C ARG A 369 9.71 -4.61 28.59
N ALA A 370 10.09 -4.36 27.34
CA ALA A 370 9.39 -4.85 26.17
C ALA A 370 9.35 -6.37 26.14
N THR A 371 8.17 -6.92 25.94
CA THR A 371 7.94 -8.37 25.82
C THR A 371 8.07 -8.82 24.37
N LEU A 372 7.73 -7.94 23.43
CA LEU A 372 7.70 -8.20 21.99
C LEU A 372 8.60 -7.24 21.21
N THR A 373 9.30 -7.79 20.23
CA THR A 373 9.99 -7.00 19.19
C THR A 373 10.03 -7.76 17.87
N ALA A 374 10.29 -7.06 16.78
CA ALA A 374 10.45 -7.66 15.46
C ALA A 374 11.54 -6.94 14.67
N ALA A 375 12.32 -7.72 13.93
CA ALA A 375 13.36 -7.21 13.05
C ALA A 375 13.69 -8.22 11.94
N PRO A 376 14.20 -7.76 10.78
CA PRO A 376 14.82 -8.66 9.80
C PRO A 376 16.19 -9.17 10.27
N ASN A 377 16.66 -10.25 9.67
CA ASN A 377 17.88 -10.95 10.07
C ASN A 377 19.11 -10.04 10.13
N PHE A 378 19.26 -9.10 9.18
CA PHE A 378 20.38 -8.17 9.10
C PHE A 378 20.52 -7.30 10.35
N ALA A 379 19.42 -7.02 11.05
CA ALA A 379 19.42 -6.17 12.22
C ALA A 379 20.14 -6.85 13.40
N TYR A 380 19.89 -8.14 13.59
CA TYR A 380 20.60 -8.96 14.57
C TYR A 380 22.09 -9.02 14.24
N GLU A 381 22.44 -9.23 12.97
CA GLU A 381 23.84 -9.21 12.52
C GLU A 381 24.49 -7.81 12.72
N LEU A 382 23.74 -6.72 12.54
CA LEU A 382 24.23 -5.37 12.81
C LEU A 382 24.52 -5.16 14.30
N CYS A 383 23.64 -5.65 15.19
CA CYS A 383 23.87 -5.64 16.63
C CYS A 383 25.15 -6.40 17.01
N ILE A 384 25.36 -7.60 16.44
CA ILE A 384 26.60 -8.37 16.63
C ILE A 384 27.81 -7.58 16.14
N ARG A 385 27.74 -6.90 15.00
CA ARG A 385 28.95 -6.26 14.44
C ARG A 385 29.29 -4.92 15.07
N LYS A 386 28.29 -4.13 15.47
CA LYS A 386 28.47 -2.70 15.74
C LYS A 386 28.41 -2.32 17.21
N ILE A 387 27.76 -3.13 18.07
CA ILE A 387 27.67 -2.83 19.49
C ILE A 387 29.00 -3.21 20.14
N ALA A 388 29.63 -2.28 20.86
CA ALA A 388 30.85 -2.57 21.62
C ALA A 388 30.50 -3.25 22.94
N ASP A 389 31.40 -4.06 23.50
CA ASP A 389 31.12 -4.80 24.72
C ASP A 389 30.87 -3.88 25.94
N ALA A 390 31.55 -2.74 26.01
CA ALA A 390 31.30 -1.71 27.04
C ALA A 390 29.88 -1.10 26.97
N ASP A 391 29.21 -1.14 25.80
CA ASP A 391 27.85 -0.63 25.64
C ASP A 391 26.78 -1.62 26.16
N LEU A 392 27.19 -2.83 26.55
CA LEU A 392 26.33 -3.90 27.06
C LEU A 392 26.27 -3.91 28.60
N ASP A 393 27.13 -3.17 29.28
CA ASP A 393 27.20 -3.15 30.74
C ASP A 393 25.87 -2.66 31.34
N GLY A 394 25.25 -3.51 32.17
CA GLY A 394 23.94 -3.24 32.78
C GLY A 394 22.73 -3.48 31.88
N LEU A 395 22.92 -4.07 30.69
CA LEU A 395 21.82 -4.45 29.78
C LEU A 395 21.12 -5.74 30.27
N ASP A 396 19.79 -5.70 30.38
CA ASP A 396 18.90 -6.82 30.74
C ASP A 396 17.74 -6.97 29.74
N LEU A 397 17.76 -8.08 29.01
CA LEU A 397 16.81 -8.49 27.98
C LEU A 397 15.92 -9.65 28.44
N SER A 398 15.93 -10.02 29.72
CA SER A 398 15.13 -11.13 30.27
C SER A 398 13.62 -10.90 30.13
N CYS A 399 13.18 -9.64 29.96
CA CYS A 399 11.80 -9.26 29.71
C CYS A 399 11.26 -9.72 28.35
N LEU A 400 12.12 -9.94 27.35
CA LEU A 400 11.69 -10.40 26.03
C LEU A 400 11.17 -11.83 26.10
N ARG A 401 9.95 -12.03 25.60
CA ARG A 401 9.36 -13.36 25.38
C ARG A 401 9.38 -13.76 23.91
N MET A 402 9.39 -12.79 22.99
CA MET A 402 9.46 -13.07 21.55
C MET A 402 10.13 -11.93 20.78
N ALA A 403 11.16 -12.26 20.02
CA ALA A 403 11.86 -11.42 19.06
C ALA A 403 11.68 -12.05 17.68
N ALA A 404 10.70 -11.55 16.92
CA ALA A 404 10.40 -12.06 15.60
C ALA A 404 11.54 -11.72 14.63
N ASN A 405 12.07 -12.73 13.93
CA ASN A 405 13.11 -12.60 12.91
C ASN A 405 12.54 -13.05 11.55
N GLY A 406 12.29 -12.10 10.65
CA GLY A 406 11.64 -12.42 9.38
C GLY A 406 11.69 -11.29 8.36
N ALA A 407 10.83 -11.36 7.35
CA ALA A 407 10.83 -10.52 6.15
C ALA A 407 12.03 -10.74 5.20
N GLU A 408 13.06 -11.49 5.57
CA GLU A 408 14.14 -11.94 4.68
C GLU A 408 14.59 -13.35 5.08
N ALA A 409 15.54 -13.92 4.33
CA ALA A 409 16.12 -15.22 4.67
C ALA A 409 16.76 -15.15 6.07
N VAL A 410 16.33 -16.05 6.95
CA VAL A 410 16.86 -16.13 8.32
C VAL A 410 18.12 -16.99 8.30
N SER A 411 19.24 -16.43 8.73
CA SER A 411 20.51 -17.15 8.76
C SER A 411 20.68 -17.86 10.10
N ALA A 412 21.00 -19.16 10.04
CA ALA A 412 21.27 -19.94 11.23
C ALA A 412 22.48 -19.43 12.03
N ASP A 413 23.55 -19.02 11.33
CA ASP A 413 24.75 -18.44 11.95
C ASP A 413 24.43 -17.16 12.71
N THR A 414 23.67 -16.25 12.09
CA THR A 414 23.26 -14.99 12.74
C THR A 414 22.44 -15.27 13.99
N VAL A 415 21.49 -16.20 13.92
CA VAL A 415 20.65 -16.58 15.07
C VAL A 415 21.49 -17.12 16.22
N ARG A 416 22.45 -18.03 15.95
CA ARG A 416 23.34 -18.60 16.98
C ARG A 416 24.22 -17.53 17.62
N ARG A 417 24.98 -16.79 16.80
CA ARG A 417 25.93 -15.77 17.27
C ARG A 417 25.24 -14.64 18.04
N PHE A 418 24.03 -14.23 17.63
CA PHE A 418 23.25 -13.25 18.39
C PHE A 418 22.86 -13.83 19.75
N THR A 419 22.29 -15.04 19.75
CA THR A 419 21.82 -15.69 20.98
C THR A 419 22.96 -15.89 21.98
N GLU A 420 24.11 -16.39 21.53
CA GLU A 420 25.31 -16.58 22.36
C GLU A 420 25.84 -15.26 22.91
N ARG A 421 26.01 -14.25 22.05
CA ARG A 421 26.60 -12.97 22.45
C ARG A 421 25.77 -12.22 23.50
N PHE A 422 24.44 -12.25 23.35
CA PHE A 422 23.51 -11.50 24.19
C PHE A 422 22.93 -12.34 25.34
N ALA A 423 23.31 -13.61 25.48
CA ALA A 423 22.95 -14.44 26.63
C ALA A 423 23.40 -13.82 27.96
N ARG A 424 24.59 -13.19 27.99
CA ARG A 424 25.10 -12.45 29.17
C ARG A 424 24.23 -11.26 29.58
N CYS A 425 23.40 -10.77 28.67
CA CYS A 425 22.43 -9.70 28.91
C CYS A 425 21.02 -10.26 29.19
N GLY A 426 20.87 -11.56 29.49
CA GLY A 426 19.57 -12.18 29.78
C GLY A 426 18.72 -12.54 28.55
N PHE A 427 19.24 -12.40 27.33
CA PHE A 427 18.52 -12.84 26.13
C PHE A 427 18.41 -14.37 26.10
N ARG A 428 17.18 -14.89 26.01
CA ARG A 428 16.91 -16.34 26.02
C ARG A 428 16.83 -16.87 24.58
N PRO A 429 17.43 -18.03 24.25
CA PRO A 429 17.26 -18.67 22.94
C PRO A 429 15.79 -18.86 22.57
N SER A 430 14.95 -19.21 23.54
CA SER A 430 13.50 -19.38 23.39
C SER A 430 12.72 -18.11 23.06
N ALA A 431 13.34 -16.93 23.17
CA ALA A 431 12.76 -15.68 22.72
C ALA A 431 13.01 -15.42 21.23
N MET A 432 14.03 -16.03 20.62
CA MET A 432 14.29 -15.86 19.19
C MET A 432 13.27 -16.64 18.36
N ALA A 433 12.50 -15.93 17.52
CA ALA A 433 11.41 -16.52 16.76
C ALA A 433 11.55 -16.23 15.26
N PRO A 434 12.21 -17.12 14.49
CA PRO A 434 12.18 -17.07 13.04
C PRO A 434 10.74 -17.17 12.52
N VAL A 435 10.29 -16.24 11.68
CA VAL A 435 8.92 -16.18 11.15
C VAL A 435 8.92 -15.97 9.65
N TYR A 436 7.86 -16.42 8.98
CA TYR A 436 7.67 -16.23 7.54
C TYR A 436 6.37 -15.47 7.24
N GLY A 437 6.42 -14.64 6.18
CA GLY A 437 5.36 -13.71 5.86
C GLY A 437 5.56 -12.97 4.53
N LEU A 438 4.48 -12.44 3.99
CA LEU A 438 4.42 -11.69 2.74
C LEU A 438 3.21 -10.74 2.72
N ALA A 439 3.33 -9.66 1.95
CA ALA A 439 2.28 -8.64 1.84
C ALA A 439 0.96 -9.20 1.30
N GLU A 440 1.00 -10.19 0.40
CA GLU A 440 -0.16 -10.89 -0.15
C GLU A 440 -0.98 -11.64 0.91
N ASN A 441 -0.40 -11.93 2.08
CA ASN A 441 -1.12 -12.44 3.26
C ASN A 441 -1.28 -11.36 4.36
N ALA A 442 -1.32 -10.09 3.98
CA ALA A 442 -1.17 -8.93 4.84
C ALA A 442 0.24 -8.79 5.46
N VAL A 443 0.67 -9.73 6.30
CA VAL A 443 2.05 -9.75 6.83
C VAL A 443 2.52 -11.15 7.23
N GLY A 444 1.96 -11.77 8.26
CA GLY A 444 2.47 -13.03 8.83
C GLY A 444 1.82 -14.25 8.19
N LEU A 445 2.54 -15.35 8.02
CA LEU A 445 1.98 -16.62 7.50
C LEU A 445 2.39 -17.84 8.32
N ALA A 446 3.64 -17.90 8.82
CA ALA A 446 4.09 -19.00 9.68
C ALA A 446 4.89 -18.49 10.88
N PHE A 447 4.56 -19.00 12.08
CA PHE A 447 5.11 -18.58 13.37
C PHE A 447 5.45 -19.80 14.25
N PRO A 448 6.57 -19.77 14.99
CA PRO A 448 6.90 -20.81 15.95
C PRO A 448 6.05 -20.65 17.22
N PRO A 449 5.75 -21.73 17.96
CA PRO A 449 5.14 -21.64 19.27
C PRO A 449 5.95 -20.76 20.23
N PRO A 450 5.32 -19.95 21.10
CA PRO A 450 6.00 -19.15 22.11
C PRO A 450 6.89 -20.00 23.01
N GLY A 451 8.06 -19.48 23.38
CA GLY A 451 8.98 -20.15 24.30
C GLY A 451 9.74 -21.35 23.73
N ARG A 452 9.57 -21.68 22.44
CA ARG A 452 10.36 -22.71 21.76
C ARG A 452 11.63 -22.09 21.17
N ALA A 453 12.79 -22.72 21.40
CA ALA A 453 14.03 -22.32 20.74
C ALA A 453 13.97 -22.51 19.21
N PRO A 454 14.76 -21.75 18.42
CA PRO A 454 14.85 -21.93 16.97
C PRO A 454 15.17 -23.37 16.57
N VAL A 455 14.50 -23.84 15.53
CA VAL A 455 14.76 -25.16 14.92
C VAL A 455 15.69 -24.97 13.73
N PHE A 456 16.72 -25.81 13.66
CA PHE A 456 17.68 -25.83 12.56
C PHE A 456 17.63 -27.20 11.89
N ASP A 457 17.46 -27.25 10.57
CA ASP A 457 17.55 -28.49 9.80
C ASP A 457 18.81 -28.45 8.93
N ARG A 458 19.79 -29.28 9.31
CA ARG A 458 21.05 -29.45 8.57
C ARG A 458 20.88 -30.58 7.57
N ILE A 459 21.01 -30.25 6.30
CA ILE A 459 20.69 -31.16 5.19
C ILE A 459 21.83 -31.23 4.17
N ASP A 460 21.84 -32.31 3.40
CA ASP A 460 22.75 -32.54 2.29
C ASP A 460 22.45 -31.55 1.16
N ARG A 461 23.43 -30.70 0.83
CA ARG A 461 23.28 -29.64 -0.18
C ARG A 461 23.06 -30.24 -1.57
N SER A 462 23.87 -31.23 -1.94
CA SER A 462 23.80 -31.89 -3.25
C SER A 462 22.45 -32.60 -3.46
N ALA A 463 21.92 -33.25 -2.43
CA ALA A 463 20.60 -33.89 -2.47
C ALA A 463 19.47 -32.86 -2.68
N LEU A 464 19.53 -31.70 -2.02
CA LEU A 464 18.56 -30.62 -2.24
C LEU A 464 18.67 -30.07 -3.68
N ALA A 465 19.87 -29.69 -4.10
CA ALA A 465 20.09 -29.00 -5.38
C ALA A 465 19.85 -29.88 -6.62
N ARG A 466 20.05 -31.20 -6.53
CA ARG A 466 19.90 -32.15 -7.65
C ARG A 466 18.59 -32.93 -7.62
N GLU A 467 18.10 -33.31 -6.43
CA GLU A 467 16.92 -34.17 -6.30
C GLU A 467 15.70 -33.45 -5.72
N GLY A 468 15.85 -32.20 -5.26
CA GLY A 468 14.82 -31.47 -4.52
C GLY A 468 14.51 -32.12 -3.16
N ARG A 469 15.48 -32.81 -2.54
CA ARG A 469 15.27 -33.56 -1.28
C ARG A 469 16.14 -33.03 -0.15
N ALA A 470 15.49 -32.60 0.93
CA ALA A 470 16.10 -32.17 2.17
C ALA A 470 16.49 -33.37 3.06
N ARG A 471 17.50 -34.14 2.63
CA ARG A 471 18.03 -35.29 3.39
C ARG A 471 18.88 -34.79 4.56
N PRO A 472 18.65 -35.27 5.80
CA PRO A 472 19.50 -34.91 6.93
C PRO A 472 20.98 -35.22 6.66
N ALA A 473 21.87 -34.27 6.96
CA ALA A 473 23.32 -34.46 6.82
C ALA A 473 23.97 -34.79 8.18
N PRO A 474 24.93 -35.74 8.22
CA PRO A 474 25.77 -35.98 9.39
C PRO A 474 26.51 -34.73 9.90
N ALA A 475 26.87 -34.71 11.18
CA ALA A 475 27.52 -33.56 11.82
C ALA A 475 28.89 -33.21 11.22
N ASP A 476 29.56 -34.18 10.60
CA ASP A 476 30.88 -34.09 9.98
C ASP A 476 30.83 -33.91 8.45
N ALA A 477 29.65 -33.91 7.84
CA ALA A 477 29.51 -33.76 6.40
C ALA A 477 29.97 -32.38 5.91
N SER A 478 30.93 -32.36 4.99
CA SER A 478 31.51 -31.14 4.40
C SER A 478 30.57 -30.43 3.41
N ASP A 479 29.64 -31.16 2.78
CA ASP A 479 28.66 -30.64 1.82
C ASP A 479 27.25 -30.52 2.43
N ALA A 480 27.16 -29.82 3.56
CA ALA A 480 25.91 -29.56 4.25
C ALA A 480 25.49 -28.09 4.14
N VAL A 481 24.18 -27.87 4.11
CA VAL A 481 23.54 -26.55 4.25
C VAL A 481 22.54 -26.62 5.41
N GLU A 482 22.27 -25.48 6.03
CA GLU A 482 21.36 -25.42 7.17
C GLU A 482 20.28 -24.38 6.95
N PHE A 483 19.03 -24.80 7.17
CA PHE A 483 17.86 -23.94 7.08
C PHE A 483 17.21 -23.77 8.45
N VAL A 484 16.64 -22.59 8.67
CA VAL A 484 15.97 -22.24 9.92
C VAL A 484 14.46 -22.46 9.77
N GLY A 485 13.86 -23.18 10.71
CA GLY A 485 12.41 -23.39 10.75
C GLY A 485 11.66 -22.11 11.09
N CYS A 486 10.73 -21.69 10.23
CA CYS A 486 9.95 -20.47 10.36
C CYS A 486 8.61 -20.65 11.10
N GLY A 487 8.39 -21.80 11.73
CA GLY A 487 7.17 -22.13 12.44
C GLY A 487 6.15 -22.91 11.63
N ARG A 488 4.93 -22.90 12.16
CA ARG A 488 3.75 -23.54 11.56
C ARG A 488 2.83 -22.47 10.96
N PRO A 489 1.98 -22.81 9.97
CA PRO A 489 0.98 -21.90 9.46
C PRO A 489 0.15 -21.28 10.59
N LEU A 490 -0.14 -19.98 10.47
CA LEU A 490 -0.98 -19.27 11.41
C LEU A 490 -2.39 -19.90 11.51
N PRO A 491 -3.10 -19.76 12.64
CA PRO A 491 -4.47 -20.26 12.77
C PRO A 491 -5.37 -19.80 11.61
N GLY A 492 -6.14 -20.74 11.04
CA GLY A 492 -7.00 -20.49 9.88
C GLY A 492 -6.28 -20.34 8.54
N HIS A 493 -4.97 -20.55 8.49
CA HIS A 493 -4.19 -20.56 7.26
C HIS A 493 -3.71 -21.97 6.93
N GLU A 494 -3.61 -22.24 5.64
CA GLU A 494 -3.09 -23.48 5.11
C GLU A 494 -1.94 -23.16 4.15
N VAL A 495 -0.94 -24.04 4.14
CA VAL A 495 0.17 -23.99 3.18
C VAL A 495 0.30 -25.35 2.51
N ARG A 496 0.80 -25.35 1.28
CA ARG A 496 1.18 -26.57 0.56
C ARG A 496 2.45 -26.33 -0.25
N ILE A 497 3.20 -27.40 -0.46
CA ILE A 497 4.42 -27.40 -1.27
C ILE A 497 4.13 -28.18 -2.55
N LEU A 498 4.47 -27.58 -3.71
CA LEU A 498 4.17 -28.16 -5.03
C LEU A 498 5.43 -28.34 -5.87
N ASP A 499 5.62 -29.52 -6.45
CA ASP A 499 6.60 -29.75 -7.52
C ASP A 499 5.92 -29.76 -8.91
N GLU A 500 6.51 -30.43 -9.89
CA GLU A 500 5.91 -30.62 -11.22
C GLU A 500 4.81 -31.68 -11.23
N ALA A 501 4.83 -32.62 -10.29
CA ALA A 501 3.89 -33.73 -10.17
C ALA A 501 2.70 -33.42 -9.25
N GLY A 502 2.79 -32.41 -8.39
CA GLY A 502 1.71 -31.96 -7.52
C GLY A 502 2.17 -31.65 -6.11
N GLU A 503 1.32 -31.89 -5.12
CA GLU A 503 1.65 -31.68 -3.71
C GLU A 503 2.70 -32.69 -3.23
N THR A 504 3.70 -32.18 -2.52
CA THR A 504 4.87 -32.96 -2.13
C THR A 504 4.79 -33.42 -0.67
N PRO A 505 5.38 -34.58 -0.34
CA PRO A 505 5.54 -34.99 1.06
C PRO A 505 6.61 -34.14 1.77
N ASP A 506 6.72 -34.32 3.08
CA ASP A 506 7.79 -33.73 3.90
C ASP A 506 9.18 -33.96 3.29
N ARG A 507 10.07 -32.99 3.54
CA ARG A 507 11.46 -32.97 3.07
C ARG A 507 11.63 -32.94 1.54
N ARG A 508 10.56 -32.71 0.78
CA ARG A 508 10.66 -32.43 -0.66
C ARG A 508 10.43 -30.95 -0.93
N GLU A 509 11.42 -30.32 -1.54
CA GLU A 509 11.37 -28.93 -1.94
C GLU A 509 10.38 -28.74 -3.08
N GLY A 510 9.63 -27.65 -3.02
CA GLY A 510 8.76 -27.21 -4.09
C GLY A 510 8.32 -25.77 -3.90
N ARG A 511 7.44 -25.32 -4.80
CA ARG A 511 6.82 -24.00 -4.74
C ARG A 511 5.86 -23.93 -3.56
N LEU A 512 6.03 -22.92 -2.72
CA LEU A 512 5.13 -22.66 -1.60
C LEU A 512 3.87 -21.94 -2.08
N GLN A 513 2.71 -22.50 -1.78
CA GLN A 513 1.43 -21.84 -1.91
C GLN A 513 0.72 -21.74 -0.56
N PHE A 514 -0.18 -20.77 -0.43
CA PHE A 514 -0.98 -20.60 0.77
C PHE A 514 -2.42 -20.22 0.46
N ARG A 515 -3.31 -20.46 1.41
CA ARG A 515 -4.67 -19.88 1.44
C ARG A 515 -5.06 -19.55 2.88
N GLY A 516 -5.95 -18.59 3.04
CA GLY A 516 -6.44 -18.18 4.35
C GLY A 516 -7.22 -16.87 4.32
N PRO A 517 -7.84 -16.47 5.44
CA PRO A 517 -8.73 -15.32 5.50
C PRO A 517 -8.01 -13.97 5.33
N SER A 518 -6.69 -13.90 5.53
CA SER A 518 -5.91 -12.69 5.24
C SER A 518 -5.29 -12.62 3.85
N ALA A 519 -5.58 -13.59 2.98
CA ALA A 519 -5.14 -13.54 1.60
C ALA A 519 -5.76 -12.33 0.88
N THR A 520 -4.92 -11.59 0.16
CA THR A 520 -5.32 -10.46 -0.68
C THR A 520 -6.31 -10.89 -1.76
N ALA A 521 -7.19 -9.96 -2.17
CA ALA A 521 -8.03 -10.14 -3.36
C ALA A 521 -7.23 -9.94 -4.67
N GLY A 522 -6.00 -9.43 -4.60
CA GLY A 522 -5.13 -9.25 -5.74
C GLY A 522 -4.30 -7.97 -5.70
N TYR A 523 -3.88 -7.52 -6.87
CA TYR A 523 -3.10 -6.31 -7.06
C TYR A 523 -3.94 -5.18 -7.68
N VAL A 524 -3.75 -3.96 -7.17
CA VAL A 524 -4.43 -2.76 -7.65
C VAL A 524 -4.09 -2.50 -9.11
N ASN A 525 -5.14 -2.42 -9.94
CA ASN A 525 -5.05 -2.09 -11.37
C ASN A 525 -4.06 -2.98 -12.16
N ASP A 526 -3.89 -4.24 -11.75
CA ASP A 526 -3.02 -5.22 -12.42
C ASP A 526 -3.72 -6.60 -12.51
N PRO A 527 -4.72 -6.75 -13.40
CA PRO A 527 -5.50 -7.99 -13.51
C PRO A 527 -4.67 -9.17 -14.02
N ALA A 528 -3.61 -8.92 -14.80
CA ALA A 528 -2.73 -9.96 -15.30
C ALA A 528 -1.93 -10.59 -14.14
N LYS A 529 -1.22 -9.78 -13.34
CA LYS A 529 -0.49 -10.31 -12.19
C LYS A 529 -1.41 -10.83 -11.10
N THR A 530 -2.63 -10.31 -11.00
CA THR A 530 -3.64 -10.86 -10.10
C THR A 530 -4.00 -12.27 -10.54
N ARG A 531 -4.28 -12.51 -11.82
CA ARG A 531 -4.53 -13.87 -12.32
C ARG A 531 -3.32 -14.79 -12.09
N ASP A 532 -2.09 -14.32 -12.30
CA ASP A 532 -0.88 -15.12 -12.06
C ASP A 532 -0.64 -15.43 -10.57
N LEU A 533 -1.21 -14.63 -9.67
CA LEU A 533 -1.14 -14.86 -8.22
C LEU A 533 -1.99 -16.06 -7.79
N PHE A 534 -3.12 -16.30 -8.45
CA PHE A 534 -4.08 -17.34 -8.05
C PHE A 534 -3.88 -18.65 -8.81
N ASP A 535 -3.95 -19.75 -8.07
CA ASP A 535 -4.09 -21.12 -8.56
C ASP A 535 -5.31 -21.74 -7.88
N GLY A 536 -6.48 -21.61 -8.51
CA GLY A 536 -7.77 -21.92 -7.89
C GLY A 536 -8.00 -21.08 -6.63
N THR A 537 -8.13 -21.73 -5.48
CA THR A 537 -8.28 -21.07 -4.17
C THR A 537 -6.96 -20.73 -3.49
N TRP A 538 -5.82 -21.11 -4.08
CA TRP A 538 -4.49 -20.94 -3.51
C TRP A 538 -3.77 -19.76 -4.13
N LEU A 539 -2.86 -19.14 -3.37
CA LEU A 539 -2.01 -18.05 -3.82
C LEU A 539 -0.57 -18.52 -3.93
N ASN A 540 0.08 -18.14 -5.03
CA ASN A 540 1.49 -18.36 -5.29
C ASN A 540 2.34 -17.36 -4.50
N THR A 541 3.18 -17.85 -3.58
CA THR A 541 4.14 -16.98 -2.87
C THR A 541 5.31 -16.55 -3.78
N GLY A 542 5.69 -17.42 -4.72
CA GLY A 542 6.91 -17.29 -5.50
C GLY A 542 8.17 -17.76 -4.75
N ASP A 543 8.04 -18.24 -3.51
CA ASP A 543 9.12 -18.79 -2.70
C ASP A 543 9.18 -20.33 -2.83
N LEU A 544 10.37 -20.90 -2.65
CA LEU A 544 10.58 -22.33 -2.50
C LEU A 544 10.73 -22.71 -1.02
N ALA A 545 10.18 -23.86 -0.67
CA ALA A 545 10.21 -24.37 0.69
C ALA A 545 10.04 -25.88 0.72
N TYR A 546 10.30 -26.48 1.89
CA TYR A 546 9.86 -27.81 2.26
C TYR A 546 9.30 -27.80 3.69
N THR A 547 8.57 -28.85 4.05
CA THR A 547 8.04 -29.03 5.41
C THR A 547 8.67 -30.23 6.12
N VAL A 548 8.75 -30.15 7.44
CA VAL A 548 9.08 -31.30 8.31
C VAL A 548 8.18 -31.25 9.53
N SER A 549 7.28 -32.23 9.68
CA SER A 549 6.34 -32.30 10.82
C SER A 549 5.54 -31.00 11.02
N GLY A 550 5.13 -30.38 9.91
CA GLY A 550 4.39 -29.11 9.89
C GLY A 550 5.24 -27.84 10.10
N GLU A 551 6.54 -27.97 10.37
CA GLU A 551 7.49 -26.85 10.38
C GLU A 551 7.85 -26.45 8.94
N LEU A 552 7.83 -25.16 8.64
CA LEU A 552 8.13 -24.62 7.32
C LEU A 552 9.60 -24.16 7.23
N PHE A 553 10.33 -24.62 6.21
CA PHE A 553 11.70 -24.20 5.91
C PHE A 553 11.76 -23.55 4.54
N ILE A 554 12.13 -22.26 4.50
CA ILE A 554 12.24 -21.49 3.24
C ILE A 554 13.64 -21.69 2.67
N THR A 555 13.72 -22.14 1.42
CA THR A 555 15.00 -22.45 0.74
C THR A 555 15.43 -21.38 -0.26
N GLY A 556 14.49 -20.62 -0.83
CA GLY A 556 14.82 -19.56 -1.76
C GLY A 556 13.62 -19.01 -2.52
N ARG A 557 13.87 -18.38 -3.67
CA ARG A 557 12.84 -17.83 -4.57
C ARG A 557 12.86 -18.45 -5.94
N SER A 558 11.71 -18.93 -6.40
CA SER A 558 11.54 -19.58 -7.70
C SER A 558 12.03 -18.76 -8.89
N LYS A 559 11.93 -17.43 -8.82
CA LYS A 559 12.36 -16.50 -9.89
C LYS A 559 13.80 -16.01 -9.74
N ASP A 560 14.41 -16.22 -8.58
CA ASP A 560 15.77 -15.79 -8.30
C ASP A 560 16.76 -16.96 -8.37
N ILE A 561 16.29 -18.21 -8.34
CA ILE A 561 17.12 -19.41 -8.56
C ILE A 561 17.68 -19.39 -9.98
N ILE A 562 18.99 -19.54 -10.07
CA ILE A 562 19.70 -19.68 -11.34
C ILE A 562 19.78 -21.17 -11.65
N ILE A 563 19.28 -21.60 -12.80
CA ILE A 563 19.37 -22.99 -13.24
C ILE A 563 20.55 -23.11 -14.21
N ARG A 564 21.59 -23.86 -13.84
CA ARG A 564 22.76 -24.11 -14.70
C ARG A 564 23.04 -25.60 -14.75
N ALA A 565 23.11 -26.16 -15.97
CA ALA A 565 23.38 -27.58 -16.22
C ALA A 565 22.48 -28.54 -15.40
N GLY A 566 21.20 -28.19 -15.19
CA GLY A 566 20.24 -29.00 -14.42
C GLY A 566 20.36 -28.90 -12.89
N ARG A 567 21.19 -27.97 -12.37
CA ARG A 567 21.31 -27.70 -10.93
C ARG A 567 20.67 -26.37 -10.55
N HIS A 568 19.94 -26.35 -9.43
CA HIS A 568 19.48 -25.12 -8.80
C HIS A 568 20.63 -24.44 -8.05
N ILE A 569 20.93 -23.20 -8.44
CA ILE A 569 21.91 -22.34 -7.78
C ILE A 569 21.13 -21.25 -7.07
N TYR A 570 21.30 -21.17 -5.76
CA TYR A 570 20.68 -20.16 -4.90
C TYR A 570 21.63 -18.96 -4.78
N PRO A 571 21.32 -17.80 -5.39
CA PRO A 571 22.17 -16.62 -5.32
C PRO A 571 22.56 -16.24 -3.89
N GLU A 572 21.65 -16.42 -2.93
CA GLU A 572 21.82 -16.07 -1.52
C GLU A 572 23.07 -16.72 -0.90
N GLU A 573 23.36 -17.99 -1.25
CA GLU A 573 24.52 -18.71 -0.70
C GLU A 573 25.83 -18.09 -1.19
N ILE A 574 25.89 -17.78 -2.48
CA ILE A 574 27.05 -17.15 -3.12
C ILE A 574 27.21 -15.72 -2.61
N GLU A 575 26.10 -14.98 -2.48
CA GLU A 575 26.09 -13.62 -1.94
C GLU A 575 26.56 -13.59 -0.48
N SER A 576 26.17 -14.57 0.33
CA SER A 576 26.62 -14.71 1.71
C SER A 576 28.11 -15.04 1.78
N ALA A 577 28.56 -16.07 1.06
CA ALA A 577 29.96 -16.50 1.08
C ALA A 577 30.92 -15.43 0.54
N VAL A 578 30.57 -14.79 -0.59
CA VAL A 578 31.34 -13.67 -1.14
C VAL A 578 31.27 -12.45 -0.21
N GLY A 579 30.14 -12.24 0.45
CA GLY A 579 29.95 -11.17 1.42
C GLY A 579 30.83 -11.27 2.67
N GLU A 580 31.34 -12.46 3.02
CA GLU A 580 32.29 -12.66 4.13
C GLU A 580 33.75 -12.32 3.78
N LEU A 581 34.08 -12.14 2.50
CA LEU A 581 35.46 -11.87 2.07
C LEU A 581 35.93 -10.49 2.51
N ASP A 582 37.14 -10.42 3.07
CA ASP A 582 37.76 -9.13 3.41
C ASP A 582 38.00 -8.28 2.15
N GLY A 583 37.57 -7.02 2.19
CA GLY A 583 37.51 -6.13 1.03
C GLY A 583 36.15 -6.07 0.30
N VAL A 584 35.23 -7.01 0.54
CA VAL A 584 33.84 -6.94 0.06
C VAL A 584 32.96 -6.22 1.09
N ARG A 585 31.99 -5.42 0.62
CA ARG A 585 30.93 -4.91 1.51
C ARG A 585 29.86 -5.98 1.71
N ARG A 586 29.82 -6.56 2.91
CA ARG A 586 28.86 -7.62 3.28
C ARG A 586 27.41 -7.17 3.06
N GLY A 587 26.62 -8.05 2.43
CA GLY A 587 25.25 -7.74 2.01
C GLY A 587 25.13 -6.78 0.82
N CYS A 588 26.24 -6.41 0.16
CA CYS A 588 26.27 -5.66 -1.12
C CYS A 588 26.82 -6.54 -2.25
N VAL A 589 26.39 -7.79 -2.30
CA VAL A 589 26.72 -8.74 -3.37
C VAL A 589 25.40 -9.10 -4.03
N ALA A 590 25.32 -9.00 -5.36
CA ALA A 590 24.18 -9.43 -6.14
C ALA A 590 24.64 -10.48 -7.16
N VAL A 591 24.04 -11.66 -7.09
CA VAL A 591 24.32 -12.77 -8.01
C VAL A 591 23.10 -12.96 -8.91
N PHE A 592 23.32 -12.99 -10.22
CA PHE A 592 22.25 -13.08 -11.22
C PHE A 592 22.76 -13.74 -12.51
N SER A 593 21.84 -14.26 -13.32
CA SER A 593 22.13 -14.71 -14.68
C SER A 593 21.98 -13.57 -15.69
N ALA A 594 22.83 -13.56 -16.72
CA ALA A 594 22.77 -12.63 -17.85
C ALA A 594 22.98 -13.38 -19.17
N PRO A 595 22.45 -12.90 -20.32
CA PRO A 595 22.69 -13.53 -21.61
C PRO A 595 24.17 -13.47 -22.01
N ASP A 596 24.73 -14.58 -22.47
CA ASP A 596 26.02 -14.65 -23.14
C ASP A 596 25.81 -14.77 -24.65
N VAL A 597 25.96 -13.64 -25.35
CA VAL A 597 25.76 -13.54 -26.81
C VAL A 597 26.78 -14.38 -27.60
N LYS A 598 27.95 -14.70 -27.03
CA LYS A 598 28.98 -15.51 -27.69
C LYS A 598 28.75 -17.01 -27.52
N ALA A 599 28.28 -17.42 -26.33
CA ALA A 599 28.02 -18.83 -26.02
C ALA A 599 26.60 -19.28 -26.38
N GLY A 600 25.66 -18.35 -26.60
CA GLY A 600 24.25 -18.67 -26.86
C GLY A 600 23.49 -19.19 -25.63
N THR A 601 24.08 -19.04 -24.44
CA THR A 601 23.55 -19.52 -23.15
C THR A 601 23.49 -18.38 -22.12
N GLU A 602 22.99 -18.62 -20.92
CA GLU A 602 23.14 -17.66 -19.81
C GLU A 602 24.50 -17.84 -19.13
N LYS A 603 25.10 -16.73 -18.67
CA LYS A 603 26.31 -16.69 -17.84
C LYS A 603 25.97 -16.21 -16.43
N ILE A 604 26.71 -16.69 -15.43
CA ILE A 604 26.55 -16.24 -14.04
C ILE A 604 27.44 -15.04 -13.79
N VAL A 605 26.85 -13.96 -13.29
CA VAL A 605 27.53 -12.73 -12.94
C VAL A 605 27.47 -12.53 -11.43
N VAL A 606 28.64 -12.37 -10.81
CA VAL A 606 28.79 -11.97 -9.40
C VAL A 606 29.15 -10.49 -9.38
N MET A 607 28.19 -9.64 -9.03
CA MET A 607 28.42 -8.21 -8.81
C MET A 607 28.64 -7.94 -7.32
N ALA A 608 29.81 -7.45 -6.95
CA ALA A 608 30.15 -7.19 -5.54
C ALA A 608 30.72 -5.77 -5.36
N GLU A 609 30.25 -5.07 -4.32
CA GLU A 609 30.84 -3.79 -3.94
C GLU A 609 32.17 -3.99 -3.23
N ALA A 610 33.25 -3.45 -3.81
CA ALA A 610 34.58 -3.46 -3.21
C ALA A 610 34.79 -2.24 -2.32
N ARG A 611 35.52 -2.41 -1.21
CA ARG A 611 35.88 -1.33 -0.28
C ARG A 611 37.06 -0.48 -0.77
N ASP A 612 37.95 -1.08 -1.56
CA ASP A 612 39.08 -0.40 -2.19
C ASP A 612 39.07 -0.66 -3.70
N PHE A 613 39.36 0.37 -4.48
CA PHE A 613 39.40 0.36 -5.93
C PHE A 613 40.82 0.50 -6.52
N ALA A 614 41.86 0.38 -5.69
CA ALA A 614 43.24 0.29 -6.17
C ALA A 614 43.43 -0.94 -7.08
N PRO A 615 44.05 -0.81 -8.28
CA PRO A 615 44.11 -1.88 -9.29
C PRO A 615 44.64 -3.23 -8.77
N GLU A 616 45.70 -3.20 -7.95
CA GLU A 616 46.33 -4.41 -7.39
C GLU A 616 45.44 -5.12 -6.38
N ARG A 617 44.78 -4.36 -5.49
CA ARG A 617 43.82 -4.92 -4.51
C ARG A 617 42.54 -5.39 -5.16
N LEU A 618 42.12 -4.76 -6.26
CA LEU A 618 40.95 -5.17 -7.03
C LEU A 618 41.19 -6.51 -7.75
N ALA A 619 42.41 -6.73 -8.25
CA ALA A 619 42.80 -7.99 -8.89
C ALA A 619 42.83 -9.16 -7.89
N ASP A 620 43.45 -8.96 -6.72
CA ASP A 620 43.44 -9.93 -5.62
C ASP A 620 42.01 -10.23 -5.14
N LEU A 621 41.21 -9.18 -4.90
CA LEU A 621 39.83 -9.34 -4.46
C LEU A 621 39.00 -10.09 -5.51
N ARG A 622 39.20 -9.80 -6.80
CA ARG A 622 38.52 -10.52 -7.89
C ARG A 622 38.87 -12.00 -7.86
N ALA A 623 40.14 -12.36 -7.66
CA ALA A 623 40.56 -13.76 -7.55
C ALA A 623 39.89 -14.46 -6.36
N ARG A 624 39.87 -13.83 -5.18
CA ARG A 624 39.21 -14.38 -3.98
C ARG A 624 37.69 -14.52 -4.13
N VAL A 625 37.04 -13.56 -4.80
CA VAL A 625 35.60 -13.63 -5.11
C VAL A 625 35.32 -14.76 -6.10
N THR A 626 36.13 -14.88 -7.17
CA THR A 626 36.04 -15.98 -8.14
C THR A 626 36.21 -17.33 -7.47
N GLU A 627 37.16 -17.45 -6.53
CA GLU A 627 37.39 -18.68 -5.78
C GLU A 627 36.22 -19.02 -4.85
N ALA A 628 35.76 -18.06 -4.04
CA ALA A 628 34.65 -18.27 -3.11
C ALA A 628 33.34 -18.62 -3.82
N ALA A 629 33.02 -17.91 -4.90
CA ALA A 629 31.89 -18.24 -5.76
C ALA A 629 32.11 -19.58 -6.48
N GLY A 630 33.33 -19.84 -6.94
CA GLY A 630 33.71 -21.06 -7.65
C GLY A 630 33.55 -22.33 -6.82
N ARG A 631 33.84 -22.26 -5.51
CA ARG A 631 33.60 -23.37 -4.56
C ARG A 631 32.13 -23.74 -4.43
N LEU A 632 31.22 -22.77 -4.51
CA LEU A 632 29.77 -23.00 -4.43
C LEU A 632 29.15 -23.34 -5.80
N LEU A 633 29.80 -22.90 -6.88
CA LEU A 633 29.38 -23.13 -8.26
C LEU A 633 29.99 -24.39 -8.88
N ASP A 634 30.92 -25.08 -8.21
CA ASP A 634 31.76 -26.16 -8.76
C ASP A 634 32.49 -25.79 -10.08
N ALA A 635 32.56 -24.50 -10.37
CA ALA A 635 33.16 -23.90 -11.55
C ALA A 635 33.29 -22.39 -11.29
N PRO A 636 34.32 -21.71 -11.81
CA PRO A 636 34.41 -20.26 -11.66
C PRO A 636 33.16 -19.58 -12.24
N PRO A 637 32.65 -18.51 -11.59
CA PRO A 637 31.63 -17.67 -12.22
C PRO A 637 32.19 -17.11 -13.54
N GLU A 638 31.36 -17.07 -14.58
CA GLU A 638 31.78 -16.56 -15.89
C GLU A 638 32.17 -15.09 -15.85
N GLU A 639 31.62 -14.32 -14.92
CA GLU A 639 32.00 -12.94 -14.73
C GLU A 639 31.93 -12.47 -13.28
N VAL A 640 33.00 -11.81 -12.83
CA VAL A 640 33.05 -11.10 -11.54
C VAL A 640 33.20 -9.61 -11.80
N VAL A 641 32.16 -8.86 -11.41
CA VAL A 641 32.09 -7.42 -11.58
C VAL A 641 32.24 -6.76 -10.22
N LEU A 642 33.45 -6.28 -9.94
CA LEU A 642 33.71 -5.45 -8.78
C LEU A 642 33.30 -4.02 -9.11
N VAL A 643 32.37 -3.46 -8.32
CA VAL A 643 31.82 -2.12 -8.50
C VAL A 643 32.13 -1.24 -7.28
N PRO A 644 32.22 0.09 -7.44
CA PRO A 644 32.38 0.98 -6.30
C PRO A 644 31.22 0.85 -5.31
N PRO A 645 31.40 1.28 -4.05
CA PRO A 645 30.30 1.38 -3.10
C PRO A 645 29.08 2.11 -3.68
N HIS A 646 27.87 1.66 -3.33
CA HIS A 646 26.56 2.24 -3.73
C HIS A 646 26.06 1.95 -5.14
N VAL A 647 26.72 1.05 -5.88
CA VAL A 647 26.26 0.62 -7.20
C VAL A 647 25.26 -0.53 -7.11
N VAL A 648 25.35 -1.41 -6.10
CA VAL A 648 24.45 -2.56 -5.98
C VAL A 648 23.09 -2.09 -5.43
N PRO A 649 22.00 -2.20 -6.20
CA PRO A 649 20.71 -1.65 -5.81
C PRO A 649 20.04 -2.43 -4.67
N LYS A 650 19.50 -1.69 -3.70
CA LYS A 650 18.78 -2.23 -2.53
C LYS A 650 17.41 -1.57 -2.33
N THR A 651 16.53 -2.19 -1.56
CA THR A 651 15.30 -1.58 -1.04
C THR A 651 15.62 -0.69 0.16
N SER A 652 14.65 0.15 0.57
CA SER A 652 14.77 0.97 1.79
C SER A 652 14.85 0.16 3.08
N SER A 653 14.43 -1.11 3.06
CA SER A 653 14.61 -2.07 4.15
C SER A 653 15.94 -2.83 4.10
N GLY A 654 16.81 -2.54 3.12
CA GLY A 654 18.13 -3.17 2.98
C GLY A 654 18.18 -4.42 2.10
N LYS A 655 17.06 -4.89 1.54
CA LYS A 655 17.00 -6.09 0.69
C LYS A 655 17.65 -5.85 -0.67
N LEU A 656 18.41 -6.83 -1.16
CA LEU A 656 19.05 -6.79 -2.48
C LEU A 656 18.01 -6.80 -3.62
N ARG A 657 18.27 -6.04 -4.69
CA ARG A 657 17.45 -6.02 -5.91
C ARG A 657 18.20 -6.62 -7.10
N ARG A 658 18.33 -7.95 -7.13
CA ARG A 658 19.11 -8.69 -8.14
C ARG A 658 18.73 -8.36 -9.59
N SER A 659 17.43 -8.29 -9.88
CA SER A 659 16.96 -7.91 -11.23
C SER A 659 17.38 -6.49 -11.62
N ALA A 660 17.33 -5.53 -10.70
CA ALA A 660 17.82 -4.18 -10.96
C ALA A 660 19.35 -4.14 -11.12
N ALA A 661 20.09 -4.97 -10.38
CA ALA A 661 21.55 -5.11 -10.53
C ALA A 661 21.90 -5.68 -11.92
N ARG A 662 21.15 -6.69 -12.38
CA ARG A 662 21.24 -7.24 -13.73
C ARG A 662 20.94 -6.19 -14.78
N ASP A 663 19.88 -5.40 -14.62
CA ASP A 663 19.52 -4.36 -15.59
C ASP A 663 20.61 -3.27 -15.70
N LEU A 664 21.24 -2.89 -14.58
CA LEU A 664 22.39 -1.97 -14.57
C LEU A 664 23.60 -2.56 -15.30
N TYR A 665 23.87 -3.84 -15.06
CA TYR A 665 24.91 -4.60 -15.74
C TYR A 665 24.70 -4.66 -17.25
N LEU A 666 23.50 -5.05 -17.69
CA LEU A 666 23.15 -5.13 -19.12
C LEU A 666 23.17 -3.76 -19.82
N ALA A 667 22.84 -2.69 -19.09
CA ALA A 667 22.89 -1.33 -19.59
C ALA A 667 24.31 -0.71 -19.60
N GLY A 668 25.34 -1.42 -19.10
CA GLY A 668 26.71 -0.92 -18.97
C GLY A 668 26.86 0.26 -17.99
N ARG A 669 25.89 0.48 -17.10
CA ARG A 669 25.84 1.62 -16.17
C ARG A 669 26.43 1.25 -14.81
N LEU A 670 27.70 0.87 -14.81
CA LEU A 670 28.43 0.37 -13.64
C LEU A 670 29.23 1.46 -12.90
N ALA A 671 29.06 2.73 -13.29
CA ALA A 671 29.65 3.90 -12.65
C ALA A 671 28.55 4.86 -12.17
N PRO A 672 28.75 5.57 -11.04
CA PRO A 672 27.83 6.62 -10.60
C PRO A 672 27.77 7.72 -11.65
N SER A 673 26.65 7.79 -12.38
CA SER A 673 26.39 8.84 -13.37
C SER A 673 25.30 9.77 -12.85
N GLY A 674 25.71 10.87 -12.23
CA GLY A 674 24.82 11.98 -11.90
C GLY A 674 24.98 13.10 -12.92
N LEU A 675 23.95 13.41 -13.70
CA LEU A 675 23.89 14.67 -14.44
C LEU A 675 23.74 15.85 -13.46
N PRO A 676 24.20 17.07 -13.78
CA PRO A 676 24.05 18.24 -12.91
C PRO A 676 22.57 18.57 -12.58
N PRO A 677 22.22 18.90 -11.33
CA PRO A 677 20.83 19.12 -10.88
C PRO A 677 20.04 20.16 -11.68
N TRP A 678 20.70 21.21 -12.19
CA TRP A 678 20.04 22.26 -12.97
C TRP A 678 19.61 21.76 -14.36
N LEU A 679 20.40 20.90 -15.02
CA LEU A 679 20.04 20.29 -16.31
C LEU A 679 18.90 19.28 -16.15
N GLN A 680 18.82 18.60 -15.01
CA GLN A 680 17.70 17.71 -14.69
C GLN A 680 16.42 18.51 -14.38
N GLY A 681 16.52 19.64 -13.67
CA GLY A 681 15.42 20.56 -13.42
C GLY A 681 14.86 21.18 -14.71
N VAL A 682 15.72 21.57 -15.64
CA VAL A 682 15.34 22.06 -16.97
C VAL A 682 14.68 20.97 -17.81
N ARG A 683 15.23 19.74 -17.83
CA ARG A 683 14.62 18.60 -18.53
C ARG A 683 13.25 18.23 -17.94
N PHE A 684 13.10 18.30 -16.61
CA PHE A 684 11.83 18.06 -15.92
C PHE A 684 10.81 19.17 -16.19
N ALA A 685 11.23 20.44 -16.24
CA ALA A 685 10.37 21.56 -16.64
C ALA A 685 9.90 21.41 -18.09
N LEU A 686 10.80 21.05 -19.01
CA LEU A 686 10.48 20.78 -20.42
C LEU A 686 9.54 19.58 -20.60
N GLN A 687 9.76 18.49 -19.86
CA GLN A 687 8.85 17.32 -19.86
C GLN A 687 7.51 17.61 -19.17
N SER A 688 7.49 18.51 -18.19
CA SER A 688 6.25 18.95 -17.52
C SER A 688 5.45 19.93 -18.40
N LEU A 689 6.13 20.74 -19.22
CA LEU A 689 5.50 21.62 -20.22
C LEU A 689 4.80 20.83 -21.33
N SER A 690 5.41 19.73 -21.83
CA SER A 690 4.76 18.88 -22.83
C SER A 690 3.54 18.13 -22.26
N ALA A 691 3.63 17.65 -21.01
CA ALA A 691 2.51 17.06 -20.29
C ALA A 691 1.40 18.09 -19.98
N ALA A 692 1.76 19.33 -19.66
CA ALA A 692 0.83 20.44 -19.46
C ALA A 692 0.15 20.89 -20.77
N ALA A 693 0.88 20.92 -21.89
CA ALA A 693 0.31 21.19 -23.21
C ALA A 693 -0.67 20.09 -23.65
N ALA A 694 -0.30 18.82 -23.46
CA ALA A 694 -1.20 17.70 -23.71
C ALA A 694 -2.46 17.75 -22.81
N ARG A 695 -2.33 18.28 -21.58
CA ARG A 695 -3.42 18.48 -20.64
C ARG A 695 -4.32 19.64 -21.04
N ALA A 696 -3.76 20.78 -21.46
CA ALA A 696 -4.54 21.89 -22.02
C ALA A 696 -5.37 21.41 -23.23
N GLY A 697 -4.79 20.58 -24.10
CA GLY A 697 -5.50 19.93 -25.19
C GLY A 697 -6.66 19.02 -24.75
N ARG A 698 -6.47 18.19 -23.71
CA ARG A 698 -7.54 17.33 -23.16
C ARG A 698 -8.64 18.13 -22.47
N THR A 699 -8.30 19.16 -21.70
CA THR A 699 -9.27 20.05 -21.05
C THR A 699 -10.09 20.82 -22.08
N ALA A 700 -9.43 21.38 -23.10
CA ALA A 700 -10.12 22.01 -24.23
C ALA A 700 -11.06 21.02 -24.93
N GLY A 701 -10.61 19.78 -25.18
CA GLY A 701 -11.44 18.71 -25.72
C GLY A 701 -12.67 18.36 -24.85
N ALA A 702 -12.54 18.39 -23.52
CA ALA A 702 -13.64 18.15 -22.60
C ALA A 702 -14.68 19.29 -22.61
N TYR A 703 -14.25 20.55 -22.67
CA TYR A 703 -15.16 21.69 -22.81
C TYR A 703 -15.86 21.71 -24.17
N VAL A 704 -15.14 21.39 -25.26
CA VAL A 704 -15.74 21.23 -26.60
C VAL A 704 -16.76 20.11 -26.61
N PHE A 705 -16.44 18.96 -25.98
CA PHE A 705 -17.40 17.87 -25.82
C PHE A 705 -18.64 18.31 -25.04
N ALA A 706 -18.46 19.01 -23.91
CA ALA A 706 -19.55 19.48 -23.07
C ALA A 706 -20.44 20.50 -23.79
N ALA A 707 -19.84 21.44 -24.53
CA ALA A 707 -20.56 22.41 -25.35
C ALA A 707 -21.38 21.71 -26.44
N ARG A 708 -20.78 20.74 -27.16
CA ARG A 708 -21.49 19.93 -28.17
C ARG A 708 -22.62 19.12 -27.55
N TRP A 709 -22.40 18.54 -26.37
CA TRP A 709 -23.39 17.71 -25.66
C TRP A 709 -24.60 18.55 -25.22
N TRP A 710 -24.37 19.69 -24.55
CA TRP A 710 -25.45 20.61 -24.18
C TRP A 710 -26.15 21.22 -25.40
N GLY A 711 -25.40 21.58 -26.44
CA GLY A 711 -25.96 22.05 -27.70
C GLY A 711 -26.93 21.04 -28.31
N ALA A 712 -26.54 19.77 -28.37
CA ALA A 712 -27.41 18.69 -28.86
C ALA A 712 -28.68 18.52 -28.01
N ILE A 713 -28.57 18.61 -26.68
CA ILE A 713 -29.73 18.49 -25.77
C ILE A 713 -30.68 19.68 -25.91
N VAL A 714 -30.15 20.91 -25.93
CA VAL A 714 -30.96 22.14 -26.03
C VAL A 714 -31.66 22.23 -27.38
N ILE A 715 -30.92 22.00 -28.48
CA ILE A 715 -31.49 21.98 -29.84
C ILE A 715 -32.53 20.85 -29.94
N GLY A 716 -32.19 19.66 -29.43
CA GLY A 716 -33.10 18.51 -29.39
C GLY A 716 -34.40 18.81 -28.64
N ALA A 717 -34.32 19.46 -27.48
CA ALA A 717 -35.50 19.85 -26.71
C ALA A 717 -36.33 20.93 -27.44
N ALA A 718 -35.67 21.96 -27.99
CA ALA A 718 -36.33 23.05 -28.70
C ALA A 718 -37.09 22.58 -29.95
N VAL A 719 -36.56 21.59 -30.67
CA VAL A 719 -37.23 20.99 -31.84
C VAL A 719 -38.22 19.90 -31.42
N GLY A 720 -37.82 19.03 -30.49
CA GLY A 720 -38.56 17.83 -30.12
C GLY A 720 -39.82 18.10 -29.33
N TRP A 721 -39.81 19.06 -28.41
CA TRP A 721 -40.99 19.37 -27.58
C TRP A 721 -42.18 19.88 -28.41
N PRO A 722 -42.04 20.92 -29.26
CA PRO A 722 -43.15 21.38 -30.11
C PRO A 722 -43.63 20.29 -31.07
N LEU A 723 -42.70 19.54 -31.67
CA LEU A 723 -43.00 18.51 -32.66
C LEU A 723 -43.81 17.36 -32.04
N VAL A 724 -43.43 16.87 -30.86
CA VAL A 724 -44.15 15.81 -30.15
C VAL A 724 -45.54 16.27 -29.69
N VAL A 725 -45.70 17.55 -29.31
CA VAL A 725 -47.00 18.09 -28.92
C VAL A 725 -47.93 18.24 -30.12
N ALA A 726 -47.42 18.69 -31.27
CA ALA A 726 -48.22 18.94 -32.48
C ALA A 726 -48.69 17.67 -33.20
N ILE A 727 -47.94 16.57 -33.13
CA ILE A 727 -48.27 15.32 -33.84
C ILE A 727 -49.49 14.63 -33.21
N PRO A 728 -50.51 14.23 -33.98
CA PRO A 728 -51.63 13.46 -33.47
C PRO A 728 -51.30 11.96 -33.32
N GLY A 729 -51.75 11.36 -32.21
CA GLY A 729 -51.64 9.92 -31.95
C GLY A 729 -50.37 9.48 -31.22
N ARG A 730 -50.54 8.64 -30.19
CA ARG A 730 -49.49 8.25 -29.23
C ARG A 730 -48.32 7.50 -29.89
N GLU A 731 -48.60 6.57 -30.80
CA GLU A 731 -47.53 5.84 -31.50
C GLU A 731 -46.68 6.72 -32.40
N ARG A 732 -47.30 7.66 -33.13
CA ARG A 732 -46.60 8.58 -34.03
C ARG A 732 -45.70 9.53 -33.24
N ARG A 733 -46.20 10.06 -32.12
CA ARG A 733 -45.41 10.83 -31.15
C ARG A 733 -44.20 10.05 -30.65
N TRP A 734 -44.40 8.78 -30.31
CA TRP A 734 -43.31 7.93 -29.80
C TRP A 734 -42.24 7.63 -30.85
N ARG A 735 -42.63 7.32 -32.09
CA ARG A 735 -41.64 7.10 -33.18
C ARG A 735 -40.78 8.33 -33.40
N VAL A 736 -41.38 9.52 -33.37
CA VAL A 736 -40.65 10.78 -33.49
C VAL A 736 -39.76 11.05 -32.28
N LEU A 737 -40.26 10.84 -31.05
CA LEU A 737 -39.45 10.99 -29.84
C LEU A 737 -38.26 10.02 -29.82
N SER A 738 -38.45 8.75 -30.19
CA SER A 738 -37.37 7.76 -30.23
C SER A 738 -36.32 8.12 -31.29
N ALA A 739 -36.75 8.52 -32.49
CA ALA A 739 -35.84 8.97 -33.55
C ALA A 739 -35.05 10.21 -33.10
N LEU A 740 -35.73 11.20 -32.50
CA LEU A 740 -35.09 12.41 -31.99
C LEU A 740 -34.13 12.09 -30.83
N ALA A 741 -34.50 11.20 -29.90
CA ALA A 741 -33.63 10.76 -28.81
C ALA A 741 -32.34 10.08 -29.33
N ARG A 742 -32.44 9.23 -30.36
CA ARG A 742 -31.28 8.63 -31.03
C ARG A 742 -30.40 9.68 -31.67
N THR A 743 -31.00 10.61 -32.42
CA THR A 743 -30.27 11.69 -33.11
C THR A 743 -29.57 12.60 -32.11
N VAL A 744 -30.24 12.97 -31.01
CA VAL A 744 -29.65 13.80 -29.95
C VAL A 744 -28.48 13.09 -29.27
N LEU A 745 -28.62 11.83 -28.90
CA LEU A 745 -27.55 11.05 -28.28
C LEU A 745 -26.36 10.83 -29.23
N TRP A 746 -26.63 10.60 -30.52
CA TRP A 746 -25.61 10.53 -31.56
C TRP A 746 -24.88 11.87 -31.75
N ALA A 747 -25.63 12.97 -31.88
CA ALA A 747 -25.09 14.33 -32.00
C ALA A 747 -24.32 14.77 -30.75
N ALA A 748 -24.71 14.26 -29.57
CA ALA A 748 -24.01 14.41 -28.30
C ALA A 748 -22.81 13.46 -28.16
N GLY A 749 -22.58 12.54 -29.11
CA GLY A 749 -21.49 11.55 -29.12
C GLY A 749 -21.52 10.61 -27.92
N THR A 750 -22.74 10.25 -27.50
CA THR A 750 -23.04 9.33 -26.41
C THR A 750 -23.77 8.13 -27.00
N PRO A 751 -23.06 7.15 -27.58
CA PRO A 751 -23.70 6.01 -28.23
C PRO A 751 -24.49 5.20 -27.19
N VAL A 752 -25.68 4.74 -27.60
CA VAL A 752 -26.55 3.90 -26.78
C VAL A 752 -26.78 2.57 -27.47
N ALA A 753 -26.51 1.48 -26.77
CA ALA A 753 -26.74 0.12 -27.25
C ALA A 753 -27.80 -0.58 -26.40
N LEU A 754 -28.64 -1.39 -27.06
CA LEU A 754 -29.58 -2.30 -26.40
C LEU A 754 -29.11 -3.74 -26.56
N ARG A 755 -29.04 -4.48 -25.46
CA ARG A 755 -28.79 -5.92 -25.42
C ARG A 755 -30.04 -6.64 -24.91
N GLY A 756 -30.34 -7.80 -25.49
CA GLY A 756 -31.51 -8.59 -25.08
C GLY A 756 -32.85 -8.01 -25.56
N ALA A 757 -32.87 -7.32 -26.70
CA ALA A 757 -34.09 -6.68 -27.22
C ALA A 757 -35.25 -7.67 -27.41
N GLU A 758 -34.94 -8.92 -27.73
CA GLU A 758 -35.86 -10.04 -27.88
C GLU A 758 -36.60 -10.42 -26.59
N ARG A 759 -36.10 -9.99 -25.43
CA ARG A 759 -36.63 -10.32 -24.10
C ARG A 759 -37.63 -9.27 -23.59
N ILE A 760 -37.83 -8.18 -24.33
CA ILE A 760 -38.74 -7.11 -23.96
C ILE A 760 -40.16 -7.45 -24.42
N VAL A 761 -41.08 -7.57 -23.47
CA VAL A 761 -42.50 -7.84 -23.74
C VAL A 761 -43.24 -6.52 -23.93
N ARG A 762 -43.85 -6.27 -25.10
CA ARG A 762 -44.46 -4.98 -25.48
C ARG A 762 -45.56 -4.46 -24.54
N ASP A 763 -46.28 -5.37 -23.87
CA ASP A 763 -47.32 -5.04 -22.88
C ASP A 763 -46.91 -5.39 -21.43
N GLY A 764 -45.60 -5.41 -21.16
CA GLY A 764 -45.02 -5.70 -19.85
C GLY A 764 -44.64 -4.47 -19.02
N VAL A 765 -44.06 -4.73 -17.85
CA VAL A 765 -43.47 -3.73 -16.95
C VAL A 765 -41.95 -3.79 -17.06
N ILE A 766 -41.28 -2.64 -17.19
CA ILE A 766 -39.83 -2.52 -17.17
C ILE A 766 -39.36 -2.07 -15.79
N ALA A 767 -38.59 -2.89 -15.10
CA ALA A 767 -37.95 -2.53 -13.84
C ALA A 767 -36.47 -2.17 -14.09
N ALA A 768 -36.14 -0.87 -14.05
CA ALA A 768 -34.78 -0.39 -14.31
C ALA A 768 -33.92 -0.33 -13.03
N THR A 769 -32.60 -0.55 -13.12
CA THR A 769 -31.70 -0.59 -11.95
C THR A 769 -31.57 0.72 -11.18
N HIS A 770 -31.79 1.87 -11.82
CA HIS A 770 -31.75 3.20 -11.20
C HIS A 770 -32.39 4.26 -12.10
N ALA A 771 -32.60 5.47 -11.57
CA ALA A 771 -32.96 6.66 -12.35
C ALA A 771 -31.86 7.75 -12.27
N SER A 772 -31.64 8.44 -13.39
CA SER A 772 -30.69 9.53 -13.64
C SER A 772 -31.28 10.52 -14.66
N TYR A 773 -30.60 11.65 -14.87
CA TYR A 773 -31.04 12.66 -15.84
C TYR A 773 -31.06 12.17 -17.30
N VAL A 774 -30.29 11.13 -17.60
CA VAL A 774 -30.12 10.62 -18.98
C VAL A 774 -30.95 9.35 -19.21
N ASP A 775 -31.44 8.68 -18.16
CA ASP A 775 -32.08 7.37 -18.26
C ASP A 775 -33.37 7.41 -19.09
N GLY A 776 -34.22 8.41 -18.88
CA GLY A 776 -35.45 8.57 -19.67
C GLY A 776 -35.16 8.75 -21.16
N LEU A 777 -34.13 9.51 -21.51
CA LEU A 777 -33.69 9.74 -22.89
C LEU A 777 -33.07 8.47 -23.51
N ALA A 778 -32.24 7.75 -22.74
CA ALA A 778 -31.63 6.50 -23.18
C ALA A 778 -32.67 5.40 -23.42
N LEU A 779 -33.62 5.22 -22.50
CA LEU A 779 -34.71 4.26 -22.62
C LEU A 779 -35.63 4.62 -23.81
N ALA A 780 -35.95 5.90 -24.00
CA ALA A 780 -36.74 6.36 -25.14
C ALA A 780 -36.04 6.13 -26.50
N ALA A 781 -34.70 6.19 -26.51
CA ALA A 781 -33.93 5.93 -27.72
C ALA A 781 -34.00 4.45 -28.13
N VAL A 782 -34.03 3.51 -27.19
CA VAL A 782 -33.81 2.09 -27.54
C VAL A 782 -34.98 1.14 -27.32
N LEU A 783 -35.94 1.44 -26.45
CA LEU A 783 -37.05 0.52 -26.18
C LEU A 783 -38.10 0.47 -27.31
N PRO A 784 -38.66 -0.71 -27.65
CA PRO A 784 -39.42 -0.95 -28.88
C PRO A 784 -40.90 -0.52 -28.87
N GLY A 785 -41.35 0.34 -27.94
CA GLY A 785 -42.76 0.73 -27.86
C GLY A 785 -43.02 1.97 -27.00
N PRO A 786 -44.23 2.54 -27.06
CA PRO A 786 -44.59 3.74 -26.30
C PRO A 786 -44.43 3.48 -24.80
N LEU A 787 -43.53 4.24 -24.17
CA LEU A 787 -43.26 4.13 -22.74
C LEU A 787 -44.27 4.97 -21.96
N THR A 788 -44.74 4.39 -20.86
CA THR A 788 -45.51 5.09 -19.84
C THR A 788 -44.60 5.32 -18.64
N PHE A 789 -44.20 6.57 -18.41
CA PHE A 789 -43.47 6.96 -17.21
C PHE A 789 -44.42 7.36 -16.09
N VAL A 790 -43.98 7.14 -14.86
CA VAL A 790 -44.68 7.62 -13.65
C VAL A 790 -43.92 8.84 -13.12
N ALA A 791 -44.58 9.99 -13.08
CA ALA A 791 -43.99 11.27 -12.70
C ALA A 791 -44.74 11.94 -11.53
N LYS A 792 -44.07 12.89 -10.88
CA LYS A 792 -44.63 13.70 -9.79
C LYS A 792 -45.76 14.61 -10.28
N ARG A 793 -46.86 14.73 -9.52
CA ARG A 793 -48.04 15.52 -9.92
C ARG A 793 -47.74 16.99 -10.21
N GLU A 794 -46.75 17.57 -9.55
CA GLU A 794 -46.34 18.97 -9.74
C GLU A 794 -45.79 19.23 -11.14
N LEU A 795 -45.22 18.21 -11.81
CA LEU A 795 -44.69 18.32 -13.17
C LEU A 795 -45.81 18.50 -14.22
N ALA A 796 -47.04 18.11 -13.90
CA ALA A 796 -48.19 18.36 -14.77
C ALA A 796 -48.51 19.86 -14.88
N GLY A 797 -48.24 20.64 -13.83
CA GLY A 797 -48.50 22.08 -13.78
C GLY A 797 -47.45 22.94 -14.47
N GLN A 798 -46.29 22.38 -14.83
CA GLN A 798 -45.20 23.15 -15.44
C GLN A 798 -45.55 23.59 -16.86
N TRP A 799 -45.34 24.87 -17.18
CA TRP A 799 -45.66 25.46 -18.48
C TRP A 799 -44.93 24.77 -19.64
N VAL A 800 -43.67 24.36 -19.42
CA VAL A 800 -42.81 23.76 -20.45
C VAL A 800 -42.92 22.23 -20.48
N ALA A 801 -42.66 21.57 -19.35
CA ALA A 801 -42.64 20.11 -19.29
C ALA A 801 -44.05 19.47 -19.26
N GLY A 802 -45.05 20.17 -18.72
CA GLY A 802 -46.40 19.64 -18.52
C GLY A 802 -47.11 19.22 -19.82
N PRO A 803 -47.20 20.10 -20.85
CA PRO A 803 -47.80 19.75 -22.13
C PRO A 803 -47.11 18.57 -22.82
N PHE A 804 -45.76 18.52 -22.78
CA PHE A 804 -44.97 17.43 -23.35
C PHE A 804 -45.22 16.09 -22.63
N LEU A 805 -45.14 16.08 -21.30
CA LEU A 805 -45.35 14.86 -20.50
C LEU A 805 -46.78 14.32 -20.64
N ARG A 806 -47.79 15.21 -20.74
CA ARG A 806 -49.18 14.84 -21.07
C ARG A 806 -49.29 14.24 -22.47
N ALA A 807 -48.63 14.82 -23.46
CA ALA A 807 -48.65 14.32 -24.84
C ALA A 807 -48.08 12.89 -24.97
N LEU A 808 -47.18 12.50 -24.06
CA LEU A 808 -46.59 11.15 -23.98
C LEU A 808 -47.44 10.12 -23.21
N GLY A 809 -48.48 10.57 -22.49
CA GLY A 809 -49.31 9.69 -21.65
C GLY A 809 -48.65 9.36 -20.30
N THR A 810 -47.85 10.27 -19.75
CA THR A 810 -47.23 10.13 -18.42
C THR A 810 -48.30 10.06 -17.33
N VAL A 811 -48.13 9.14 -16.37
CA VAL A 811 -49.02 9.02 -15.20
C VAL A 811 -48.49 9.90 -14.08
N PHE A 812 -49.31 10.83 -13.60
CA PHE A 812 -48.95 11.79 -12.55
C PHE A 812 -49.47 11.34 -11.18
N VAL A 813 -48.58 11.19 -10.20
CA VAL A 813 -48.83 10.59 -8.88
C VAL A 813 -48.39 11.53 -7.76
N ALA A 814 -49.15 11.60 -6.66
CA ALA A 814 -48.80 12.38 -5.47
C ALA A 814 -48.03 11.51 -4.47
N ARG A 815 -46.76 11.82 -4.18
CA ARG A 815 -45.89 10.95 -3.38
C ARG A 815 -45.98 11.17 -1.86
N ASP A 816 -46.67 12.22 -1.41
CA ASP A 816 -46.47 12.79 -0.08
C ASP A 816 -47.72 12.66 0.83
N SER A 817 -48.75 11.93 0.40
CA SER A 817 -50.03 11.79 1.12
C SER A 817 -50.50 10.33 1.14
N SER A 818 -50.61 9.74 2.34
CA SER A 818 -51.08 8.36 2.58
C SER A 818 -52.49 8.11 2.03
N ASP A 819 -53.35 9.13 2.02
CA ASP A 819 -54.77 8.99 1.71
C ASP A 819 -55.07 8.93 0.20
N LEU A 820 -54.11 9.31 -0.65
CA LEU A 820 -54.22 9.30 -2.13
C LEU A 820 -53.59 8.06 -2.78
N ALA A 821 -52.93 7.18 -2.01
CA ALA A 821 -52.17 6.05 -2.53
C ALA A 821 -53.02 4.98 -3.24
N ALA A 822 -54.25 4.73 -2.77
CA ALA A 822 -55.17 3.75 -3.38
C ALA A 822 -55.73 4.24 -4.74
N ALA A 823 -56.05 5.53 -4.84
CA ALA A 823 -56.51 6.15 -6.08
C ALA A 823 -55.39 6.24 -7.14
N ASP A 824 -54.15 6.47 -6.70
CA ASP A 824 -52.97 6.46 -7.57
C ASP A 824 -52.61 5.06 -8.09
N LEU A 825 -52.80 4.03 -7.28
CA LEU A 825 -52.71 2.63 -7.70
C LEU A 825 -53.76 2.28 -8.77
N GLY A 826 -55.00 2.71 -8.59
CA GLY A 826 -56.08 2.53 -9.57
C GLY A 826 -55.77 3.21 -10.92
N ARG A 827 -55.20 4.43 -10.91
CA ARG A 827 -54.78 5.15 -12.12
C ARG A 827 -53.61 4.49 -12.83
N THR A 828 -52.62 4.00 -12.08
CA THR A 828 -51.47 3.28 -12.64
C THR A 828 -51.88 1.93 -13.23
N ALA A 829 -52.83 1.24 -12.58
CA ALA A 829 -53.45 0.01 -13.10
C ALA A 829 -54.30 0.26 -14.35
N ALA A 830 -55.05 1.36 -14.41
CA ALA A 830 -55.80 1.76 -15.61
C ALA A 830 -54.87 2.12 -16.79
N ALA A 831 -53.78 2.83 -16.52
CA ALA A 831 -52.77 3.16 -17.52
C ALA A 831 -52.05 1.91 -18.04
N ALA A 832 -51.71 0.95 -17.16
CA ALA A 832 -51.23 -0.35 -17.58
C ALA A 832 -52.25 -1.02 -18.52
N ARG A 833 -53.52 -1.14 -18.11
CA ARG A 833 -54.60 -1.75 -18.92
C ARG A 833 -54.81 -1.12 -20.31
N SER A 834 -54.46 0.16 -20.51
CA SER A 834 -54.57 0.86 -21.80
C SER A 834 -53.53 0.46 -22.87
N GLY A 835 -52.58 -0.42 -22.54
CA GLY A 835 -51.55 -0.94 -23.46
C GLY A 835 -50.23 -0.15 -23.42
N GLY A 836 -49.10 -0.83 -23.69
CA GLY A 836 -47.75 -0.26 -23.70
C GLY A 836 -46.87 -0.58 -22.47
N LEU A 837 -45.60 -0.21 -22.56
CA LEU A 837 -44.55 -0.53 -21.58
C LEU A 837 -44.59 0.43 -20.38
N LEU A 838 -44.85 -0.09 -19.18
CA LEU A 838 -44.78 0.69 -17.95
C LEU A 838 -43.35 0.68 -17.40
N VAL A 839 -42.70 1.84 -17.28
CA VAL A 839 -41.32 1.93 -16.77
C VAL A 839 -41.30 2.35 -15.32
N VAL A 840 -40.60 1.57 -14.48
CA VAL A 840 -40.49 1.81 -13.04
C VAL A 840 -39.05 1.79 -12.56
N PHE A 841 -38.79 2.63 -11.56
CA PHE A 841 -37.48 2.86 -10.97
C PHE A 841 -37.52 2.59 -9.47
N PRO A 842 -36.39 2.24 -8.84
CA PRO A 842 -36.31 2.02 -7.39
C PRO A 842 -36.44 3.32 -6.58
N GLU A 843 -36.58 3.22 -5.26
CA GLU A 843 -36.79 4.36 -4.37
C GLU A 843 -35.58 5.28 -4.23
N GLY A 844 -35.85 6.58 -4.00
CA GLY A 844 -34.83 7.56 -3.69
C GLY A 844 -33.82 7.79 -4.83
N THR A 845 -34.25 7.79 -6.09
CA THR A 845 -33.36 7.96 -7.23
C THR A 845 -32.90 9.41 -7.43
N PHE A 846 -31.79 9.59 -8.16
CA PHE A 846 -30.93 10.81 -8.26
C PHE A 846 -29.85 10.98 -7.17
N THR A 847 -29.56 9.95 -6.37
CA THR A 847 -28.44 9.99 -5.42
C THR A 847 -27.11 9.55 -6.02
N ARG A 848 -26.00 10.03 -5.43
CA ARG A 848 -24.62 9.68 -5.79
C ARG A 848 -24.19 8.24 -5.51
N GLU A 849 -24.92 7.54 -4.66
CA GLU A 849 -24.53 6.24 -4.12
C GLU A 849 -24.64 5.12 -5.18
N PRO A 850 -23.55 4.35 -5.43
CA PRO A 850 -23.59 3.16 -6.26
C PRO A 850 -24.37 2.04 -5.54
N GLY A 851 -25.13 1.26 -6.30
CA GLY A 851 -25.92 0.15 -5.76
C GLY A 851 -27.41 0.17 -6.11
N LEU A 852 -28.06 -0.98 -5.95
CA LEU A 852 -29.47 -1.20 -6.28
C LEU A 852 -30.33 -0.86 -5.07
N ARG A 853 -31.20 0.15 -5.18
CA ARG A 853 -32.13 0.55 -4.11
C ARG A 853 -33.39 -0.32 -4.09
N PRO A 854 -34.15 -0.38 -2.97
CA PRO A 854 -35.40 -1.15 -2.90
C PRO A 854 -36.44 -0.58 -3.88
N PHE A 855 -37.30 -1.46 -4.41
CA PHE A 855 -38.44 -1.07 -5.26
C PHE A 855 -39.71 -0.91 -4.44
N ARG A 856 -40.55 0.08 -4.80
CA ARG A 856 -41.94 0.16 -4.32
C ARG A 856 -42.76 -0.99 -4.92
N LEU A 857 -43.63 -1.58 -4.09
CA LEU A 857 -44.50 -2.70 -4.47
C LEU A 857 -45.57 -2.38 -5.52
N GLY A 858 -45.99 -1.12 -5.65
CA GLY A 858 -47.16 -0.76 -6.46
C GLY A 858 -47.11 -1.23 -7.92
N ALA A 859 -45.94 -1.13 -8.57
CA ALA A 859 -45.76 -1.59 -9.95
C ALA A 859 -45.84 -3.11 -10.09
N PHE A 860 -45.33 -3.83 -9.10
CA PHE A 860 -45.35 -5.29 -9.04
C PHE A 860 -46.74 -5.82 -8.68
N LEU A 861 -47.51 -5.06 -7.89
CA LEU A 861 -48.91 -5.32 -7.62
C LEU A 861 -49.75 -5.21 -8.89
N VAL A 862 -49.54 -4.13 -9.66
CA VAL A 862 -50.18 -3.96 -10.97
C VAL A 862 -49.79 -5.08 -11.93
N ALA A 863 -48.51 -5.47 -11.97
CA ALA A 863 -48.04 -6.58 -12.80
C ALA A 863 -48.72 -7.91 -12.41
N ALA A 864 -48.83 -8.20 -11.11
CA ALA A 864 -49.46 -9.41 -10.60
C ALA A 864 -50.98 -9.44 -10.85
N GLU A 865 -51.69 -8.32 -10.64
CA GLU A 865 -53.14 -8.23 -10.87
C GLU A 865 -53.53 -8.28 -12.34
N THR A 866 -52.66 -7.79 -13.23
CA THR A 866 -52.94 -7.74 -14.67
C THR A 866 -52.32 -8.90 -15.45
N GLY A 867 -51.62 -9.81 -14.77
CA GLY A 867 -50.93 -10.95 -15.40
C GLY A 867 -49.79 -10.55 -16.33
N ARG A 868 -49.18 -9.38 -16.11
CA ARG A 868 -48.15 -8.82 -17.01
C ARG A 868 -46.75 -9.17 -16.53
N PRO A 869 -45.85 -9.62 -17.42
CA PRO A 869 -44.48 -9.92 -17.04
C PRO A 869 -43.69 -8.63 -16.75
N VAL A 870 -42.76 -8.74 -15.81
CA VAL A 870 -41.78 -7.69 -15.47
C VAL A 870 -40.45 -8.05 -16.11
N THR A 871 -39.99 -7.25 -17.06
CA THR A 871 -38.65 -7.35 -17.65
C THR A 871 -37.67 -6.52 -16.82
N PRO A 872 -36.66 -7.14 -16.18
CA PRO A 872 -35.60 -6.40 -15.50
C PRO A 872 -34.66 -5.77 -16.54
N VAL A 873 -34.32 -4.49 -16.34
CA VAL A 873 -33.43 -3.73 -17.22
C VAL A 873 -32.25 -3.15 -16.44
N VAL A 874 -31.05 -3.53 -16.84
CA VAL A 874 -29.79 -3.03 -16.29
C VAL A 874 -29.32 -1.85 -17.13
N LEU A 875 -29.25 -0.67 -16.50
CA LEU A 875 -28.67 0.52 -17.09
C LEU A 875 -27.20 0.65 -16.70
N ARG A 876 -26.33 0.86 -17.70
CA ARG A 876 -24.89 1.11 -17.51
C ARG A 876 -24.47 2.38 -18.25
N GLY A 877 -23.57 3.13 -17.64
CA GLY A 877 -22.94 4.31 -18.25
C GLY A 877 -23.75 5.61 -18.16
N THR A 878 -25.06 5.58 -17.91
CA THR A 878 -25.89 6.81 -17.81
C THR A 878 -25.46 7.71 -16.65
N ARG A 879 -25.25 7.15 -15.45
CA ARG A 879 -24.62 7.84 -14.29
C ARG A 879 -23.19 8.30 -14.58
N SER A 880 -22.49 7.70 -15.53
CA SER A 880 -21.13 8.10 -15.91
C SER A 880 -21.13 9.29 -16.86
N VAL A 881 -22.14 9.39 -17.74
CA VAL A 881 -22.34 10.50 -18.69
C VAL A 881 -22.70 11.79 -17.96
N LEU A 882 -23.73 11.75 -17.10
CA LEU A 882 -24.16 12.91 -16.32
C LEU A 882 -24.55 12.46 -14.92
N ARG A 883 -23.74 12.85 -13.93
CA ARG A 883 -23.91 12.46 -12.53
C ARG A 883 -24.98 13.32 -11.84
N GLY A 884 -25.62 12.78 -10.81
CA GLY A 884 -26.43 13.58 -9.88
C GLY A 884 -25.62 14.75 -9.32
N ASP A 885 -26.24 15.93 -9.26
CA ASP A 885 -25.64 17.18 -8.76
C ASP A 885 -24.44 17.72 -9.57
N GLN A 886 -24.27 17.30 -10.83
CA GLN A 886 -23.24 17.84 -11.73
C GLN A 886 -23.80 18.12 -13.13
N TRP A 887 -23.49 19.31 -13.66
CA TRP A 887 -23.93 19.77 -14.98
C TRP A 887 -22.86 19.61 -16.09
N PHE A 888 -21.72 18.97 -15.77
CA PHE A 888 -20.63 18.75 -16.73
C PHE A 888 -20.66 17.32 -17.28
N PRO A 889 -21.02 17.11 -18.57
CA PRO A 889 -21.15 15.78 -19.15
C PRO A 889 -19.79 15.16 -19.47
N ARG A 890 -19.68 13.84 -19.34
CA ARG A 890 -18.47 13.05 -19.65
C ARG A 890 -18.74 12.07 -20.77
N LYS A 891 -17.70 11.78 -21.56
CA LYS A 891 -17.79 10.79 -22.63
C LYS A 891 -17.87 9.38 -22.03
N ALA A 892 -18.99 8.70 -22.26
CA ALA A 892 -19.18 7.30 -21.92
C ALA A 892 -20.21 6.67 -22.89
N THR A 893 -20.15 5.34 -23.02
CA THR A 893 -21.14 4.57 -23.77
C THR A 893 -22.26 4.15 -22.83
N ILE A 894 -23.51 4.31 -23.27
CA ILE A 894 -24.67 3.84 -22.53
C ILE A 894 -25.04 2.45 -23.04
N VAL A 895 -25.22 1.52 -22.11
CA VAL A 895 -25.72 0.17 -22.43
C VAL A 895 -27.00 -0.06 -21.62
N VAL A 896 -28.06 -0.42 -22.33
CA VAL A 896 -29.33 -0.88 -21.79
C VAL A 896 -29.37 -2.40 -22.01
N GLU A 897 -29.44 -3.17 -20.94
CA GLU A 897 -29.46 -4.64 -21.02
C GLU A 897 -30.76 -5.17 -20.43
N ALA A 898 -31.56 -5.83 -21.26
CA ALA A 898 -32.78 -6.49 -20.83
C ALA A 898 -32.50 -7.95 -20.42
N LEU A 899 -32.96 -8.30 -19.23
CA LEU A 899 -32.88 -9.66 -18.69
C LEU A 899 -34.16 -10.45 -19.01
N ALA A 900 -34.13 -11.75 -18.75
CA ALA A 900 -35.31 -12.60 -18.94
C ALA A 900 -36.49 -12.09 -18.09
N PRO A 901 -37.69 -11.90 -18.67
CA PRO A 901 -38.85 -11.42 -17.95
C PRO A 901 -39.32 -12.40 -16.86
N GLU A 902 -39.94 -11.88 -15.81
CA GLU A 902 -40.56 -12.64 -14.72
C GLU A 902 -42.07 -12.45 -14.74
N ALA A 903 -42.82 -13.55 -14.60
CA ALA A 903 -44.27 -13.51 -14.44
C ALA A 903 -44.65 -13.72 -12.96
N ALA A 904 -45.80 -13.18 -12.55
CA ALA A 904 -46.32 -13.38 -11.20
C ALA A 904 -46.90 -14.80 -11.05
N GLU A 905 -46.60 -15.45 -9.93
CA GLU A 905 -47.25 -16.69 -9.51
C GLU A 905 -48.44 -16.36 -8.59
N GLY A 906 -49.61 -16.18 -9.21
CA GLY A 906 -50.86 -15.79 -8.55
C GLY A 906 -51.14 -14.28 -8.59
N THR A 907 -52.20 -13.87 -7.90
CA THR A 907 -52.65 -12.47 -7.81
C THR A 907 -52.57 -11.95 -6.38
N GLY A 908 -52.50 -10.62 -6.21
CA GLY A 908 -52.53 -9.97 -4.90
C GLY A 908 -51.15 -9.68 -4.30
N PHE A 909 -51.15 -9.26 -3.03
CA PHE A 909 -49.97 -8.67 -2.38
C PHE A 909 -48.76 -9.62 -2.28
N GLU A 910 -48.96 -10.87 -1.90
CA GLU A 910 -47.87 -11.83 -1.78
C GLU A 910 -47.21 -12.17 -3.12
N ALA A 911 -48.01 -12.31 -4.17
CA ALA A 911 -47.51 -12.55 -5.53
C ALA A 911 -46.65 -11.37 -6.01
N ALA A 912 -47.05 -10.14 -5.68
CA ALA A 912 -46.28 -8.93 -5.98
C ALA A 912 -44.94 -8.87 -5.23
N VAL A 913 -44.89 -9.28 -3.97
CA VAL A 913 -43.66 -9.38 -3.18
C VAL A 913 -42.70 -10.39 -3.79
N ARG A 914 -43.18 -11.61 -4.07
CA ARG A 914 -42.38 -12.67 -4.70
C ARG A 914 -41.81 -12.22 -6.06
N LEU A 915 -42.64 -11.56 -6.87
CA LEU A 915 -42.24 -11.03 -8.18
C LEU A 915 -41.16 -9.95 -8.07
N ARG A 916 -41.31 -9.00 -7.14
CA ARG A 916 -40.30 -7.96 -6.86
C ARG A 916 -38.96 -8.57 -6.48
N ASP A 917 -38.98 -9.55 -5.57
CA ASP A 917 -37.77 -10.16 -5.04
C ASP A 917 -37.08 -11.05 -6.08
N ALA A 918 -37.86 -11.75 -6.93
CA ALA A 918 -37.33 -12.49 -8.07
C ALA A 918 -36.64 -11.58 -9.09
N VAL A 919 -37.30 -10.49 -9.49
CA VAL A 919 -36.73 -9.45 -10.37
C VAL A 919 -35.45 -8.88 -9.78
N ARG A 920 -35.44 -8.55 -8.48
CA ARG A 920 -34.24 -8.04 -7.78
C ARG A 920 -33.09 -9.05 -7.80
N ARG A 921 -33.34 -10.32 -7.47
CA ARG A 921 -32.32 -11.39 -7.48
C ARG A 921 -31.70 -11.58 -8.86
N LYS A 922 -32.48 -11.46 -9.94
CA LYS A 922 -31.95 -11.50 -11.31
C LYS A 922 -31.11 -10.27 -11.67
N MET A 923 -31.46 -9.09 -11.15
CA MET A 923 -30.76 -7.84 -11.47
C MET A 923 -29.39 -7.71 -10.81
N LEU A 924 -29.22 -8.16 -9.56
CA LEU A 924 -27.99 -7.93 -8.79
C LEU A 924 -26.71 -8.48 -9.45
N PRO A 925 -26.65 -9.75 -9.88
CA PRO A 925 -25.46 -10.28 -10.55
C PRO A 925 -25.17 -9.58 -11.88
N ALA A 926 -26.24 -9.25 -12.62
CA ALA A 926 -26.14 -8.58 -13.91
C ALA A 926 -25.84 -7.08 -13.80
N PHE A 927 -26.08 -6.45 -12.65
CA PHE A 927 -25.79 -5.04 -12.39
C PHE A 927 -24.34 -4.85 -11.95
N GLY A 928 -23.84 -5.71 -11.05
CA GLY A 928 -22.46 -5.67 -10.57
C GLY A 928 -22.15 -4.51 -9.61
N GLU A 929 -23.17 -3.95 -8.96
CA GLU A 929 -23.07 -2.94 -7.90
C GLU A 929 -23.71 -3.48 -6.60
N PRO A 930 -23.35 -2.94 -5.41
CA PRO A 930 -23.84 -3.45 -4.12
C PRO A 930 -25.37 -3.39 -3.97
N ASP A 931 -25.91 -4.31 -3.18
CA ASP A 931 -27.32 -4.30 -2.77
C ASP A 931 -27.52 -3.26 -1.66
N LEU A 932 -28.41 -2.29 -1.85
CA LEU A 932 -28.74 -1.23 -0.88
C LEU A 932 -30.11 -1.41 -0.23
N ALA A 933 -30.75 -2.57 -0.37
CA ALA A 933 -31.92 -2.89 0.45
C ALA A 933 -31.48 -3.24 1.88
N PRO A 934 -32.23 -2.79 2.91
CA PRO A 934 -31.96 -3.11 4.31
C PRO A 934 -32.20 -4.59 4.65
#